data_AF-A0A812HU33-F1
#
_entry.id   AF-A0A812HU33-F1
#
_cell.length_a   1.000
_cell.length_b   1.000
_cell.length_c   1.000
_cell.angle_alpha   90.00
_cell.angle_beta   90.00
_cell.angle_gamma   90.00
#
_symmetry.space_group_name_H-M   'P 1'
#
loop_
_entity.id
_entity.type
_entity.pdbx_description
1 polymer ?
#
loop_
_entity_poly.entity_id
_entity_poly.type
_entity_poly.pdbx_seq_one_letter_code
_entity_poly.pdbx_strand_id
1 'polypeptide(L)'
;MAATKRHKPLIDPTLPSERVFNALFRGDLQFVQSATSCFDWEQVSLKYGTPLQAIVAGAIWDFDEPERKFSERLELLSWCISQGADPEQHAHGKVFGRVQIERDDLILAGTSAQSLIRTVHTFCRQEFLTDLDPQSLLLPRLKAMQKLLTALARPKCFSVVQSVAGHMWAEICHEPEYADVTVLSRPMTDKGLRCVFLAHSVLLCHASPVFKAMLKERAWREGDNHRIILDEPPGAVDIFLSMLCSGVLPDEYTCQEIATAAEMADKYQVDTMIPGLVAQMRRRMSVDNFATLCAYALKYSNLAMIGDCEAFVRKKAQQGEIRPESRWSNATHETMNFITETLNLYTFTVESRTLFASELLFSPSFLHLLQGMAADPSSAAVQFQELWIQPWLMATAVDEKRFDGFQTLVRLLVRLLLGTGDEDTIFLAQFFLATGLTWSHFVDVLLNSTAGISEELPLGGPLASQESAGKIWLVDHSLLLPKTGQHGNVAQGKLLLSRVSYDVQAPISMLPASFSVTLGAGVASSAPLPYMALSEVSLQFQYQLSALLDHVAIAAPPVRLDGANGSLLEHSGRLPIARAAAASSAVFGGALVDGLAAAEVSSLLKAEVGVWISTGSQGQGFFSVAEQLLDSLRADISATTLGSLARGAVHALLDGGYSDGTGIAQAVAAGATEVVAVLNSFSTNDATYVAQLFPNATTPLKPGVPAQLFPVFVPGRKQGLRAS
;
A
#
# COMPACT_ATOMS: atom_id res chain seq x y z
N MET A 1 25.96 -54.80 -46.08
CA MET A 1 25.51 -53.91 -44.98
C MET A 1 25.56 -52.48 -45.50
N ALA A 2 24.40 -51.92 -45.82
CA ALA A 2 24.28 -50.66 -46.55
C ALA A 2 24.44 -49.47 -45.60
N ALA A 3 25.40 -48.58 -45.92
CA ALA A 3 25.56 -47.29 -45.27
C ALA A 3 24.47 -46.33 -45.77
N THR A 4 23.48 -46.06 -44.93
CA THR A 4 22.44 -45.06 -45.16
C THR A 4 23.06 -43.67 -45.02
N LYS A 5 23.30 -43.00 -46.15
CA LYS A 5 23.63 -41.56 -46.19
C LYS A 5 22.41 -40.79 -45.66
N ARG A 6 22.48 -40.25 -44.44
CA ARG A 6 21.50 -39.28 -43.93
C ARG A 6 21.64 -38.00 -44.74
N HIS A 7 20.68 -37.73 -45.61
CA HIS A 7 20.51 -36.41 -46.23
C HIS A 7 20.24 -35.39 -45.11
N LYS A 8 21.08 -34.35 -45.01
CA LYS A 8 20.74 -33.15 -44.25
C LYS A 8 19.49 -32.54 -44.90
N PRO A 9 18.36 -32.37 -44.19
CA PRO A 9 17.21 -31.68 -44.76
C PRO A 9 17.63 -30.26 -45.12
N LEU A 10 17.34 -29.83 -46.36
CA LEU A 10 17.41 -28.43 -46.75
C LEU A 10 16.33 -27.69 -45.96
N ILE A 11 16.75 -26.77 -45.11
CA ILE A 11 15.87 -26.01 -44.24
C ILE A 11 15.40 -24.78 -44.99
N ASP A 12 14.09 -24.57 -44.96
CA ASP A 12 13.40 -23.48 -45.64
C ASP A 12 13.81 -22.13 -45.01
N PRO A 13 14.42 -21.20 -45.77
CA PRO A 13 14.79 -19.87 -45.26
C PRO A 13 13.56 -19.01 -44.86
N THR A 14 12.33 -19.47 -45.11
CA THR A 14 11.08 -18.82 -44.70
C THR A 14 10.54 -19.29 -43.35
N LEU A 15 11.30 -20.11 -42.60
CA LEU A 15 10.90 -20.58 -41.28
C LEU A 15 10.57 -19.40 -40.33
N PRO A 16 9.35 -19.32 -39.78
CA PRO A 16 8.99 -18.25 -38.86
C PRO A 16 9.90 -18.26 -37.63
N SER A 17 10.49 -17.11 -37.30
CA SER A 17 11.35 -16.92 -36.12
C SER A 17 10.72 -17.43 -34.81
N GLU A 18 9.40 -17.30 -34.68
CA GLU A 18 8.62 -17.85 -33.56
C GLU A 18 8.77 -19.37 -33.37
N ARG A 19 9.00 -20.14 -34.44
CA ARG A 19 9.28 -21.59 -34.32
C ARG A 19 10.63 -21.85 -33.68
N VAL A 20 11.63 -21.02 -33.98
CA VAL A 20 12.97 -21.11 -33.36
C VAL A 20 12.89 -20.71 -31.89
N PHE A 21 12.15 -19.65 -31.54
CA PHE A 21 11.91 -19.28 -30.14
C PHE A 21 11.18 -20.36 -29.34
N ASN A 22 10.17 -21.01 -29.92
CA ASN A 22 9.51 -22.14 -29.27
C ASN A 22 10.46 -23.35 -29.08
N ALA A 23 11.36 -23.60 -30.04
CA ALA A 23 12.37 -24.65 -29.91
C ALA A 23 13.43 -24.32 -28.84
N LEU A 24 13.88 -23.07 -28.78
CA LEU A 24 14.74 -22.53 -27.70
C LEU A 24 14.08 -22.73 -26.33
N PHE A 25 12.79 -22.36 -26.23
CA PHE A 25 11.99 -22.52 -25.02
C PHE A 25 11.85 -23.99 -24.57
N ARG A 26 11.71 -24.92 -25.52
CA ARG A 26 11.60 -26.36 -25.24
C ARG A 26 12.94 -27.06 -24.99
N GLY A 27 14.06 -26.40 -25.23
CA GLY A 27 15.39 -27.01 -25.14
C GLY A 27 15.76 -27.91 -26.33
N ASP A 28 15.17 -27.73 -27.51
CA ASP A 28 15.42 -28.58 -28.68
C ASP A 28 16.70 -28.17 -29.44
N LEU A 29 17.84 -28.65 -28.95
CA LEU A 29 19.16 -28.33 -29.49
C LEU A 29 19.32 -28.65 -30.98
N GLN A 30 18.82 -29.82 -31.41
CA GLN A 30 18.98 -30.26 -32.79
C GLN A 30 18.20 -29.36 -33.76
N PHE A 31 16.98 -28.99 -33.41
CA PHE A 31 16.19 -28.08 -34.22
C PHE A 31 16.85 -26.70 -34.32
N VAL A 32 17.29 -26.13 -33.19
CA VAL A 32 17.91 -24.79 -33.17
C VAL A 32 19.22 -24.76 -33.97
N GLN A 33 20.06 -25.79 -33.84
CA GLN A 33 21.29 -25.94 -34.64
C GLN A 33 21.01 -26.03 -36.15
N SER A 34 19.86 -26.60 -36.51
CA SER A 34 19.47 -26.73 -37.90
C SER A 34 18.97 -25.39 -38.48
N ALA A 35 18.37 -24.53 -37.66
CA ALA A 35 17.85 -23.22 -38.05
C ALA A 35 18.85 -22.06 -37.90
N THR A 36 20.10 -22.33 -37.51
CA THR A 36 21.09 -21.29 -37.13
C THR A 36 21.40 -20.30 -38.24
N SER A 37 21.48 -20.77 -39.50
CA SER A 37 21.88 -19.92 -40.63
C SER A 37 20.87 -18.85 -41.01
N CYS A 38 19.62 -18.96 -40.53
CA CYS A 38 18.54 -18.01 -40.82
C CYS A 38 17.97 -17.34 -39.56
N PHE A 39 18.58 -17.56 -38.39
CA PHE A 39 18.11 -16.98 -37.14
C PHE A 39 19.00 -15.82 -36.71
N ASP A 40 18.37 -14.68 -36.43
CA ASP A 40 19.03 -13.50 -35.87
C ASP A 40 19.09 -13.62 -34.34
N TRP A 41 20.30 -13.73 -33.81
CA TRP A 41 20.55 -13.88 -32.37
C TRP A 41 20.31 -12.60 -31.57
N GLU A 42 20.16 -11.46 -32.24
CA GLU A 42 19.75 -10.19 -31.64
C GLU A 42 18.24 -9.93 -31.76
N GLN A 43 17.49 -10.84 -32.39
CA GLN A 43 16.04 -10.71 -32.48
C GLN A 43 15.38 -10.84 -31.10
N VAL A 44 14.30 -10.08 -30.88
CA VAL A 44 13.45 -10.16 -29.69
C VAL A 44 12.05 -10.65 -30.07
N SER A 45 11.56 -11.69 -29.40
CA SER A 45 10.16 -12.12 -29.47
C SER A 45 9.32 -11.41 -28.41
N LEU A 46 8.12 -10.94 -28.80
CA LEU A 46 7.14 -10.38 -27.86
C LEU A 46 6.67 -11.41 -26.82
N LYS A 47 6.71 -12.71 -27.17
CA LYS A 47 6.25 -13.79 -26.31
C LYS A 47 7.37 -14.36 -25.44
N TYR A 48 8.55 -14.57 -26.01
CA TYR A 48 9.64 -15.30 -25.35
C TYR A 48 10.84 -14.44 -24.95
N GLY A 49 10.88 -13.16 -25.34
CA GLY A 49 12.01 -12.28 -25.06
C GLY A 49 13.17 -12.49 -26.01
N THR A 50 14.38 -12.39 -25.47
CA THR A 50 15.62 -12.71 -26.19
C THR A 50 15.82 -14.22 -26.30
N PRO A 51 16.70 -14.70 -27.21
CA PRO A 51 16.92 -16.14 -27.40
C PRO A 51 17.36 -16.85 -26.11
N LEU A 52 18.21 -16.22 -25.29
CA LEU A 52 18.66 -16.77 -24.02
C LEU A 52 17.59 -16.69 -22.94
N GLN A 53 16.75 -15.64 -22.93
CA GLN A 53 15.60 -15.58 -22.03
C GLN A 53 14.65 -16.73 -22.29
N ALA A 54 14.36 -17.06 -23.56
CA ALA A 54 13.49 -18.17 -23.91
C ALA A 54 13.98 -19.51 -23.33
N ILE A 55 15.29 -19.78 -23.41
CA ILE A 55 15.89 -21.00 -22.83
C ILE A 55 15.78 -21.01 -21.31
N VAL A 56 16.17 -19.92 -20.65
CA VAL A 56 16.15 -19.79 -19.18
C VAL A 56 14.72 -19.91 -18.65
N ALA A 57 13.79 -19.21 -19.28
CA ALA A 57 12.36 -19.30 -19.03
C ALA A 57 11.89 -20.76 -19.05
N GLY A 58 12.08 -21.48 -20.16
CA GLY A 58 11.60 -22.85 -20.28
C GLY A 58 12.28 -23.86 -19.35
N ALA A 59 13.47 -23.55 -18.84
CA ALA A 59 14.22 -24.42 -17.95
C ALA A 59 13.86 -24.25 -16.47
N ILE A 60 13.42 -23.05 -16.08
CA ILE A 60 13.01 -22.75 -14.71
C ILE A 60 11.63 -23.36 -14.40
N TRP A 61 10.81 -23.66 -15.42
CA TRP A 61 9.39 -23.98 -15.24
C TRP A 61 9.05 -25.47 -15.23
N ASP A 62 9.98 -26.35 -15.61
CA ASP A 62 9.78 -27.79 -15.66
C ASP A 62 10.54 -28.44 -14.49
N PHE A 63 9.94 -28.41 -13.29
CA PHE A 63 10.55 -28.97 -12.07
C PHE A 63 10.75 -30.48 -12.15
N ASP A 64 9.85 -31.16 -12.86
CA ASP A 64 9.90 -32.59 -13.14
C ASP A 64 10.86 -32.92 -14.31
N GLU A 65 11.50 -31.92 -14.92
CA GLU A 65 12.44 -32.13 -16.01
C GLU A 65 13.59 -33.03 -15.54
N PRO A 66 13.86 -34.16 -16.21
CA PRO A 66 14.99 -35.01 -15.86
C PRO A 66 16.30 -34.22 -15.97
N GLU A 67 17.26 -34.47 -15.07
CA GLU A 67 18.59 -33.82 -15.07
C GLU A 67 19.31 -33.90 -16.42
N ARG A 68 19.05 -34.96 -17.20
CA ARG A 68 19.54 -35.09 -18.58
C ARG A 68 19.05 -33.95 -19.48
N LYS A 69 17.75 -33.65 -19.45
CA LYS A 69 17.14 -32.60 -20.29
C LYS A 69 17.56 -31.21 -19.81
N PHE A 70 17.73 -31.02 -18.50
CA PHE A 70 18.36 -29.80 -17.97
C PHE A 70 19.81 -29.62 -18.47
N SER A 71 20.59 -30.70 -18.53
CA SER A 71 21.96 -30.68 -19.08
C SER A 71 21.96 -30.33 -20.58
N GLU A 72 21.03 -30.88 -21.36
CA GLU A 72 20.83 -30.54 -22.78
C GLU A 72 20.48 -29.05 -22.96
N ARG A 73 19.76 -28.44 -22.01
CA ARG A 73 19.50 -26.98 -22.01
C ARG A 73 20.73 -26.15 -21.69
N LEU A 74 21.59 -26.59 -20.78
CA LEU A 74 22.86 -25.90 -20.53
C LEU A 74 23.77 -25.94 -21.77
N GLU A 75 23.79 -27.08 -22.48
CA GLU A 75 24.49 -27.20 -23.76
C GLU A 75 23.90 -26.24 -24.81
N LEU A 76 22.58 -26.18 -24.93
CA LEU A 76 21.90 -25.23 -25.81
C LEU A 76 22.19 -23.78 -25.45
N LEU A 77 22.16 -23.42 -24.17
CA LEU A 77 22.46 -22.07 -23.69
C LEU A 77 23.91 -21.68 -24.04
N SER A 78 24.87 -22.56 -23.76
CA SER A 78 26.28 -22.36 -24.09
C SER A 78 26.50 -22.23 -25.59
N TRP A 79 25.81 -23.07 -26.37
CA TRP A 79 25.93 -23.05 -27.83
C TRP A 79 25.32 -21.77 -28.42
N CYS A 80 24.15 -21.30 -27.96
CA CYS A 80 23.56 -20.04 -28.44
C CYS A 80 24.49 -18.84 -28.17
N ILE A 81 25.14 -18.80 -27.00
CA ILE A 81 26.14 -17.76 -26.68
C ILE A 81 27.32 -17.84 -27.66
N SER A 82 27.76 -19.04 -28.03
CA SER A 82 28.82 -19.21 -29.04
C SER A 82 28.41 -18.71 -30.43
N GLN A 83 27.11 -18.63 -30.72
CA GLN A 83 26.57 -18.11 -31.97
C GLN A 83 26.33 -16.58 -31.93
N GLY A 84 26.59 -15.92 -30.81
CA GLY A 84 26.48 -14.47 -30.67
C GLY A 84 25.30 -13.98 -29.82
N ALA A 85 24.51 -14.87 -29.22
CA ALA A 85 23.44 -14.46 -28.31
C ALA A 85 24.04 -13.84 -27.03
N ASP A 86 23.52 -12.68 -26.63
CA ASP A 86 24.07 -11.88 -25.52
C ASP A 86 23.25 -12.08 -24.22
N PRO A 87 23.87 -12.59 -23.12
CA PRO A 87 23.19 -12.76 -21.83
C PRO A 87 22.56 -11.49 -21.24
N GLU A 88 23.10 -10.32 -21.61
CA GLU A 88 22.66 -9.00 -21.16
C GLU A 88 21.69 -8.34 -22.15
N GLN A 89 21.37 -8.97 -23.28
CA GLN A 89 20.40 -8.42 -24.22
C GLN A 89 19.04 -8.20 -23.55
N HIS A 90 18.47 -7.01 -23.74
CA HIS A 90 17.19 -6.61 -23.18
C HIS A 90 16.06 -6.78 -24.21
N ALA A 91 14.96 -7.41 -23.79
CA ALA A 91 13.70 -7.40 -24.53
C ALA A 91 12.96 -6.06 -24.37
N HIS A 92 12.09 -5.72 -25.33
CA HIS A 92 11.26 -4.50 -25.30
C HIS A 92 10.28 -4.42 -24.11
N GLY A 93 10.06 -5.55 -23.42
CA GLY A 93 9.21 -5.63 -22.24
C GLY A 93 9.70 -6.71 -21.29
N LYS A 94 9.04 -6.79 -20.12
CA LYS A 94 9.30 -7.85 -19.16
C LYS A 94 8.77 -9.17 -19.73
N VAL A 95 9.64 -10.15 -19.86
CA VAL A 95 9.24 -11.50 -20.21
C VAL A 95 8.94 -12.21 -18.91
N PHE A 96 7.72 -12.69 -18.80
CA PHE A 96 7.23 -13.36 -17.61
C PHE A 96 7.57 -14.84 -17.67
N GLY A 97 8.08 -15.34 -16.56
CA GLY A 97 8.12 -16.76 -16.28
C GLY A 97 7.20 -17.17 -15.17
N ARG A 98 6.52 -18.29 -15.39
CA ARG A 98 5.65 -18.90 -14.40
C ARG A 98 6.42 -19.95 -13.64
N VAL A 99 6.60 -19.74 -12.35
CA VAL A 99 7.16 -20.74 -11.44
C VAL A 99 6.00 -21.37 -10.70
N GLN A 100 5.69 -22.64 -11.00
CA GLN A 100 4.71 -23.40 -10.22
C GLN A 100 5.35 -23.83 -8.90
N ILE A 101 4.84 -23.30 -7.79
CA ILE A 101 5.22 -23.74 -6.44
C ILE A 101 3.96 -24.31 -5.80
N GLU A 102 3.86 -25.65 -5.75
CA GLU A 102 2.85 -26.54 -5.15
C GLU A 102 1.34 -26.19 -5.29
N ARG A 103 0.91 -24.92 -5.23
CA ARG A 103 -0.48 -24.46 -5.47
C ARG A 103 -0.64 -23.04 -6.09
N ASP A 104 0.41 -22.23 -6.21
CA ASP A 104 0.31 -20.87 -6.77
C ASP A 104 1.23 -20.64 -7.99
N ASP A 105 0.69 -19.98 -9.03
CA ASP A 105 1.43 -19.56 -10.22
C ASP A 105 2.18 -18.25 -9.90
N LEU A 106 3.48 -18.32 -9.59
CA LEU A 106 4.27 -17.11 -9.39
C LEU A 106 4.78 -16.58 -10.73
N ILE A 107 4.43 -15.32 -11.04
CA ILE A 107 4.84 -14.66 -12.28
C ILE A 107 6.11 -13.83 -12.01
N LEU A 108 7.27 -14.34 -12.38
CA LEU A 108 8.57 -13.66 -12.26
C LEU A 108 8.97 -13.00 -13.57
N ALA A 109 9.42 -11.75 -13.54
CA ALA A 109 9.77 -11.00 -14.74
C ALA A 109 11.26 -10.64 -14.79
N GLY A 110 11.83 -10.70 -15.99
CA GLY A 110 13.15 -10.17 -16.31
C GLY A 110 13.17 -9.54 -17.69
N THR A 111 14.03 -8.55 -17.90
CA THR A 111 14.23 -7.90 -19.21
C THR A 111 15.36 -8.55 -20.01
N SER A 112 16.27 -9.26 -19.36
CA SER A 112 17.35 -10.08 -19.95
C SER A 112 17.44 -11.46 -19.29
N ALA A 113 18.19 -12.39 -19.88
CA ALA A 113 18.37 -13.74 -19.34
C ALA A 113 19.05 -13.67 -17.95
N GLN A 114 20.04 -12.79 -17.81
CA GLN A 114 20.74 -12.59 -16.55
C GLN A 114 19.83 -11.95 -15.48
N SER A 115 19.03 -10.94 -15.85
CA SER A 115 18.09 -10.32 -14.91
C SER A 115 17.01 -11.31 -14.45
N LEU A 116 16.50 -12.17 -15.33
CA LEU A 116 15.50 -13.18 -14.99
C LEU A 116 16.05 -14.18 -13.95
N ILE A 117 17.27 -14.69 -14.16
CA ILE A 117 17.92 -15.57 -13.18
C ILE A 117 18.17 -14.86 -11.85
N ARG A 118 18.60 -13.59 -11.86
CA ARG A 118 18.80 -12.81 -10.63
C ARG A 118 17.49 -12.59 -9.87
N THR A 119 16.40 -12.27 -10.57
CA THR A 119 15.07 -12.13 -9.98
C THR A 119 14.66 -13.43 -9.30
N VAL A 120 14.77 -14.57 -10.00
CA VAL A 120 14.40 -15.89 -9.43
C VAL A 120 15.30 -16.25 -8.25
N HIS A 121 16.61 -16.03 -8.36
CA HIS A 121 17.57 -16.32 -7.28
C HIS A 121 17.34 -15.44 -6.04
N THR A 122 17.00 -14.16 -6.23
CA THR A 122 16.67 -13.23 -5.13
C THR A 122 15.38 -13.64 -4.46
N PHE A 123 14.36 -13.99 -5.25
CA PHE A 123 13.10 -14.51 -4.76
C PHE A 123 13.29 -15.78 -3.92
N CYS A 124 14.10 -16.74 -4.41
CA CYS A 124 14.45 -17.92 -3.63
C CYS A 124 15.13 -17.55 -2.31
N ARG A 125 16.03 -16.56 -2.28
CA ARG A 125 16.75 -16.18 -1.07
C ARG A 125 15.92 -15.47 -0.01
N GLN A 126 14.88 -14.73 -0.40
CA GLN A 126 14.32 -13.72 0.50
C GLN A 126 13.36 -14.24 1.56
N GLU A 127 12.59 -15.32 1.35
CA GLU A 127 11.69 -15.83 2.43
C GLU A 127 10.96 -17.15 2.12
N PHE A 128 10.94 -17.62 0.87
CA PHE A 128 10.16 -18.82 0.47
C PHE A 128 10.86 -20.18 0.68
N LEU A 129 12.16 -20.19 1.02
CA LEU A 129 12.98 -21.41 1.02
C LEU A 129 13.03 -22.17 2.35
N THR A 130 12.38 -21.72 3.43
CA THR A 130 12.34 -22.51 4.67
C THR A 130 11.48 -23.77 4.54
N ASP A 131 10.51 -23.77 3.63
CA ASP A 131 9.55 -24.87 3.43
C ASP A 131 9.78 -25.68 2.15
N LEU A 132 10.64 -25.22 1.24
CA LEU A 132 11.01 -25.99 0.05
C LEU A 132 11.86 -27.18 0.46
N ASP A 133 11.51 -28.37 -0.05
CA ASP A 133 12.26 -29.60 0.19
C ASP A 133 13.76 -29.33 -0.02
N PRO A 134 14.64 -29.60 0.97
CA PRO A 134 16.08 -29.49 0.80
C PRO A 134 16.63 -30.31 -0.38
N GLN A 135 15.86 -31.26 -0.92
CA GLN A 135 16.17 -31.99 -2.15
C GLN A 135 15.79 -31.27 -3.46
N SER A 136 15.20 -30.08 -3.40
CA SER A 136 14.83 -29.29 -4.58
C SER A 136 16.03 -28.99 -5.46
N LEU A 137 15.95 -29.41 -6.72
CA LEU A 137 16.99 -29.20 -7.73
C LEU A 137 17.03 -27.74 -8.23
N LEU A 138 16.08 -26.89 -7.85
CA LEU A 138 15.95 -25.52 -8.36
C LEU A 138 17.19 -24.67 -8.08
N LEU A 139 17.67 -24.64 -6.83
CA LEU A 139 18.80 -23.79 -6.46
C LEU A 139 20.13 -24.25 -7.12
N PRO A 140 20.46 -25.56 -7.17
CA PRO A 140 21.56 -26.07 -8.00
C PRO A 140 21.45 -25.68 -9.48
N ARG A 141 20.25 -25.81 -10.07
CA ARG A 141 20.00 -25.46 -11.48
C ARG A 141 20.20 -23.98 -11.76
N LEU A 142 19.65 -23.10 -10.92
CA LEU A 142 19.83 -21.65 -11.03
C LEU A 142 21.31 -21.26 -10.93
N LYS A 143 22.05 -21.85 -9.98
CA LYS A 143 23.49 -21.62 -9.85
C LYS A 143 24.28 -22.07 -11.07
N ALA A 144 23.93 -23.22 -11.66
CA ALA A 144 24.57 -23.72 -12.88
C ALA A 144 24.37 -22.77 -14.06
N MET A 145 23.14 -22.31 -14.27
CA MET A 145 22.81 -21.33 -15.32
C MET A 145 23.47 -19.98 -15.08
N GLN A 146 23.43 -19.46 -13.84
CA GLN A 146 24.07 -18.22 -13.48
C GLN A 146 25.58 -18.27 -13.74
N LYS A 147 26.23 -19.37 -13.35
CA LYS A 147 27.65 -19.60 -13.59
C LYS A 147 27.95 -19.61 -15.09
N LEU A 148 27.12 -20.28 -15.89
CA LEU A 148 27.30 -20.35 -17.34
C LEU A 148 27.14 -18.97 -18.01
N LEU A 149 26.06 -18.25 -17.70
CA LEU A 149 25.83 -16.90 -18.23
C LEU A 149 26.94 -15.92 -17.82
N THR A 150 27.45 -16.03 -16.59
CA THR A 150 28.52 -15.14 -16.09
C THR A 150 29.89 -15.50 -16.67
N ALA A 151 30.18 -16.79 -16.87
CA ALA A 151 31.46 -17.23 -17.43
C ALA A 151 31.58 -16.95 -18.94
N LEU A 152 30.45 -16.92 -19.65
CA LEU A 152 30.41 -16.76 -21.09
C LEU A 152 29.95 -15.37 -21.55
N ALA A 153 29.42 -14.53 -20.64
CA ALA A 153 29.34 -13.09 -20.85
C ALA A 153 30.77 -12.57 -21.01
N ARG A 154 31.27 -12.57 -22.25
CA ARG A 154 32.50 -11.88 -22.59
C ARG A 154 32.26 -10.43 -22.19
N PRO A 155 33.06 -9.83 -21.29
CA PRO A 155 32.99 -8.40 -21.12
C PRO A 155 33.19 -7.78 -22.50
N LYS A 156 32.17 -7.10 -23.03
CA LYS A 156 32.30 -6.26 -24.23
C LYS A 156 33.27 -5.09 -24.02
N CYS A 157 33.88 -4.98 -22.82
CA CYS A 157 35.14 -4.30 -22.66
C CYS A 157 36.24 -5.16 -23.28
N PHE A 158 36.70 -4.75 -24.46
CA PHE A 158 38.13 -4.93 -24.75
C PHE A 158 38.87 -4.50 -23.50
N SER A 159 39.73 -5.38 -22.95
CA SER A 159 40.75 -4.99 -22.00
C SER A 159 41.77 -4.10 -22.72
N VAL A 160 41.32 -2.93 -23.18
CA VAL A 160 42.19 -1.78 -23.25
C VAL A 160 42.59 -1.57 -21.80
N VAL A 161 43.89 -1.58 -21.52
CA VAL A 161 44.41 -1.30 -20.19
C VAL A 161 43.69 -0.05 -19.71
N GLN A 162 42.79 -0.19 -18.74
CA GLN A 162 41.80 0.84 -18.38
C GLN A 162 42.50 2.14 -17.97
N SER A 163 43.75 2.03 -17.50
CA SER A 163 44.63 3.17 -17.22
C SER A 163 45.08 3.92 -18.47
N VAL A 164 45.28 3.28 -19.62
CA VAL A 164 45.82 3.93 -20.83
C VAL A 164 44.73 4.65 -21.61
N ALA A 165 43.61 3.99 -21.93
CA ALA A 165 42.51 4.68 -22.64
C ALA A 165 41.77 5.67 -21.75
N GLY A 166 41.56 5.33 -20.46
CA GLY A 166 40.94 6.25 -19.51
C GLY A 166 41.77 7.52 -19.30
N HIS A 167 43.10 7.40 -19.14
CA HIS A 167 43.97 8.57 -19.04
C HIS A 167 44.08 9.34 -20.36
N MET A 168 44.24 8.67 -21.49
CA MET A 168 44.34 9.35 -22.78
C MET A 168 43.07 10.17 -23.10
N TRP A 169 41.88 9.61 -22.87
CA TRP A 169 40.63 10.35 -23.06
C TRP A 169 40.44 11.45 -22.01
N ALA A 170 40.89 11.24 -20.77
CA ALA A 170 40.91 12.29 -19.77
C ALA A 170 41.83 13.44 -20.20
N GLU A 171 43.05 13.17 -20.65
CA GLU A 171 44.00 14.17 -21.17
C GLU A 171 43.39 14.95 -22.34
N ILE A 172 42.86 14.26 -23.35
CA ILE A 172 42.18 14.89 -24.49
C ILE A 172 41.02 15.77 -24.01
N CYS A 173 40.22 15.32 -23.04
CA CYS A 173 39.12 16.13 -22.51
C CYS A 173 39.56 17.38 -21.73
N HIS A 174 40.80 17.42 -21.22
CA HIS A 174 41.36 18.59 -20.54
C HIS A 174 42.11 19.54 -21.47
N GLU A 175 42.41 19.13 -22.71
CA GLU A 175 43.14 19.94 -23.67
C GLU A 175 42.20 20.92 -24.40
N PRO A 176 42.29 22.24 -24.12
CA PRO A 176 41.34 23.23 -24.66
C PRO A 176 41.37 23.35 -26.18
N GLU A 177 42.47 22.93 -26.82
CA GLU A 177 42.68 23.04 -28.26
C GLU A 177 41.81 22.08 -29.08
N TYR A 178 41.33 20.99 -28.48
CA TYR A 178 40.47 20.00 -29.15
C TYR A 178 38.99 20.17 -28.85
N ALA A 179 38.65 20.97 -27.83
CA ALA A 179 37.26 21.19 -27.46
C ALA A 179 36.53 22.06 -28.48
N ASP A 180 35.42 21.54 -29.01
CA ASP A 180 34.57 22.19 -30.02
C ASP A 180 33.16 22.51 -29.49
N VAL A 181 32.91 22.28 -28.19
CA VAL A 181 31.65 22.65 -27.51
C VAL A 181 31.97 23.31 -26.18
N THR A 182 31.26 24.41 -25.90
CA THR A 182 31.29 25.08 -24.60
C THR A 182 30.02 24.77 -23.80
N VAL A 183 30.16 24.14 -22.64
CA VAL A 183 29.06 23.86 -21.72
C VAL A 183 29.10 24.87 -20.58
N LEU A 184 27.99 25.56 -20.34
CA LEU A 184 27.88 26.58 -19.31
C LEU A 184 26.95 26.12 -18.20
N SER A 185 27.46 26.04 -16.97
CA SER A 185 26.64 25.85 -15.78
C SER A 185 26.20 27.21 -15.24
N ARG A 186 24.91 27.37 -14.98
CA ARG A 186 24.35 28.52 -14.25
C ARG A 186 24.33 28.18 -12.75
N PRO A 187 25.13 28.85 -11.89
CA PRO A 187 24.97 28.65 -10.46
C PRO A 187 23.62 29.21 -10.00
N MET A 188 23.04 28.57 -8.97
CA MET A 188 21.75 28.99 -8.38
C MET A 188 21.78 30.37 -7.67
N THR A 189 22.91 31.07 -7.62
CA THR A 189 22.99 32.38 -6.94
C THR A 189 22.92 33.53 -7.94
N ASP A 190 22.15 34.57 -7.60
CA ASP A 190 21.84 35.77 -8.41
C ASP A 190 23.06 36.54 -8.96
N LYS A 191 24.29 36.17 -8.60
CA LYS A 191 25.52 36.87 -8.99
C LYS A 191 26.08 36.48 -10.38
N GLY A 192 25.38 35.62 -11.14
CA GLY A 192 25.56 35.51 -12.60
C GLY A 192 26.91 34.98 -13.12
N LEU A 193 27.81 34.49 -12.26
CA LEU A 193 29.09 33.91 -12.69
C LEU A 193 28.86 32.52 -13.30
N ARG A 194 28.88 32.40 -14.62
CA ARG A 194 28.76 31.10 -15.30
C ARG A 194 30.10 30.37 -15.25
N CYS A 195 30.09 29.11 -14.81
CA CYS A 195 31.25 28.23 -14.97
C CYS A 195 31.28 27.71 -16.40
N VAL A 196 32.46 27.73 -17.02
CA VAL A 196 32.68 27.34 -18.41
C VAL A 196 33.40 26.01 -18.41
N PHE A 197 32.78 25.01 -19.03
CA PHE A 197 33.36 23.69 -19.26
C PHE A 197 33.59 23.51 -20.76
N LEU A 198 34.74 22.96 -21.10
CA LEU A 198 35.09 22.62 -22.47
C LEU A 198 34.79 21.14 -22.70
N ALA A 199 34.16 20.82 -23.82
CA ALA A 199 33.74 19.48 -24.16
C ALA A 199 33.88 19.20 -25.66
N HIS A 200 33.72 17.93 -26.01
CA HIS A 200 33.88 17.45 -27.38
C HIS A 200 32.52 16.98 -27.93
N SER A 201 32.05 17.58 -29.02
CA SER A 201 30.76 17.28 -29.65
C SER A 201 30.67 15.80 -30.04
N VAL A 202 31.78 15.20 -30.48
CA VAL A 202 31.83 13.78 -30.87
C VAL A 202 31.51 12.86 -29.68
N LEU A 203 32.03 13.15 -28.49
CA LEU A 203 31.77 12.37 -27.28
C LEU A 203 30.34 12.58 -26.81
N LEU A 204 29.89 13.83 -26.71
CA LEU A 204 28.54 14.18 -26.29
C LEU A 204 27.47 13.56 -27.20
N CYS A 205 27.64 13.67 -28.53
CA CYS A 205 26.71 13.10 -29.52
C CYS A 205 26.72 11.57 -29.54
N HIS A 206 27.83 10.94 -29.17
CA HIS A 206 27.92 9.47 -29.15
C HIS A 206 27.28 8.91 -27.88
N ALA A 207 27.53 9.56 -26.74
CA ALA A 207 27.06 9.10 -25.44
C ALA A 207 25.59 9.45 -25.16
N SER A 208 25.04 10.49 -25.80
CA SER A 208 23.67 10.96 -25.57
C SER A 208 22.92 11.23 -26.88
N PRO A 209 21.75 10.62 -27.10
CA PRO A 209 20.89 11.00 -28.21
C PRO A 209 20.35 12.43 -28.06
N VAL A 210 20.18 12.92 -26.83
CA VAL A 210 19.71 14.28 -26.54
C VAL A 210 20.76 15.31 -26.99
N PHE A 211 22.03 15.15 -26.60
CA PHE A 211 23.08 16.06 -27.07
C PHE A 211 23.31 15.93 -28.57
N LYS A 212 23.15 14.74 -29.15
CA LYS A 212 23.19 14.56 -30.61
C LYS A 212 22.13 15.39 -31.31
N ALA A 213 20.89 15.35 -30.84
CA ALA A 213 19.82 16.18 -31.38
C ALA A 213 20.13 17.68 -31.23
N MET A 214 20.53 18.10 -30.02
CA MET A 214 20.87 19.51 -29.73
C MET A 214 22.01 20.06 -30.60
N LEU A 215 23.03 19.24 -30.90
CA LEU A 215 24.24 19.69 -31.59
C LEU A 215 24.22 19.43 -33.11
N LYS A 216 23.43 18.46 -33.61
CA LYS A 216 23.42 18.09 -35.04
C LYS A 216 22.17 18.55 -35.78
N GLU A 217 21.06 18.78 -35.10
CA GLU A 217 19.84 19.27 -35.75
C GLU A 217 19.85 20.79 -35.85
N ARG A 218 19.63 21.31 -37.06
CA ARG A 218 19.60 22.76 -37.35
C ARG A 218 18.45 23.52 -36.67
N ALA A 219 17.55 22.81 -35.99
CA ALA A 219 16.42 23.41 -35.29
C ALA A 219 16.83 24.09 -33.97
N TRP A 220 18.03 23.78 -33.43
CA TRP A 220 18.46 24.20 -32.11
C TRP A 220 19.58 25.25 -32.19
N ARG A 221 19.50 26.28 -31.33
CA ARG A 221 20.50 27.36 -31.26
C ARG A 221 21.83 26.86 -30.73
N GLU A 222 21.81 25.79 -29.96
CA GLU A 222 22.96 25.14 -29.35
C GLU A 222 23.89 24.55 -30.40
N GLY A 223 23.35 23.97 -31.48
CA GLY A 223 24.12 23.45 -32.61
C GLY A 223 24.83 24.54 -33.41
N ASP A 224 24.16 25.66 -33.69
CA ASP A 224 24.77 26.78 -34.43
C ASP A 224 25.89 27.47 -33.65
N ASN A 225 25.74 27.56 -32.32
CA ASN A 225 26.69 28.27 -31.45
C ASN A 225 27.71 27.36 -30.77
N HIS A 226 27.59 26.04 -30.93
CA HIS A 226 28.40 25.06 -30.20
C HIS A 226 28.42 25.32 -28.68
N ARG A 227 27.29 25.75 -28.14
CA ARG A 227 27.17 26.25 -26.77
C ARG A 227 25.94 25.68 -26.09
N ILE A 228 26.15 24.94 -25.02
CA ILE A 228 25.10 24.32 -24.20
C ILE A 228 24.98 25.08 -22.89
N ILE A 229 23.76 25.35 -22.43
CA ILE A 229 23.50 25.98 -21.13
C ILE A 229 22.76 24.96 -20.26
N LEU A 230 23.36 24.67 -19.12
CA LEU A 230 22.88 23.75 -18.09
C LEU A 230 22.51 24.55 -16.84
N ASP A 231 21.40 24.18 -16.22
CA ASP A 231 20.92 24.81 -14.97
C ASP A 231 21.49 24.11 -13.72
N GLU A 232 22.19 22.99 -13.92
CA GLU A 232 22.78 22.16 -12.89
C GLU A 232 24.08 22.78 -12.32
N PRO A 233 24.39 22.54 -11.04
CA PRO A 233 25.54 23.16 -10.37
C PRO A 233 26.88 22.72 -10.98
N PRO A 234 27.93 23.57 -10.91
CA PRO A 234 29.22 23.29 -11.55
C PRO A 234 29.81 21.93 -11.18
N GLY A 235 29.76 21.52 -9.91
CA GLY A 235 30.29 20.23 -9.47
C GLY A 235 29.56 19.03 -10.09
N ALA A 236 28.24 19.10 -10.29
CA ALA A 236 27.49 18.04 -10.96
C ALA A 236 27.80 17.96 -12.46
N VAL A 237 27.96 19.11 -13.12
CA VAL A 237 28.36 19.20 -14.54
C VAL A 237 29.76 18.63 -14.75
N ASP A 238 30.69 18.95 -13.84
CA ASP A 238 32.06 18.46 -13.87
C ASP A 238 32.14 16.93 -13.69
N ILE A 239 31.40 16.38 -12.71
CA ILE A 239 31.23 14.92 -12.54
C ILE A 239 30.70 14.29 -13.82
N PHE A 240 29.63 14.88 -14.37
CA PHE A 240 28.95 14.34 -15.54
C PHE A 240 29.91 14.27 -16.74
N LEU A 241 30.62 15.36 -17.05
CA LEU A 241 31.58 15.40 -18.15
C LEU A 241 32.82 14.53 -17.90
N SER A 242 33.34 14.50 -16.67
CA SER A 242 34.49 13.67 -16.30
C SER A 242 34.19 12.18 -16.45
N MET A 243 33.01 11.74 -15.99
CA MET A 243 32.54 10.37 -16.16
C MET A 243 32.28 10.02 -17.62
N LEU A 244 31.73 10.96 -18.41
CA LEU A 244 31.51 10.77 -19.85
C LEU A 244 32.82 10.55 -20.61
N CYS A 245 33.85 11.32 -20.27
CA CYS A 245 35.16 11.29 -20.92
C CYS A 245 36.01 10.10 -20.48
N SER A 246 36.12 9.86 -19.17
CA SER A 246 37.10 8.94 -18.60
C SER A 246 36.50 7.68 -17.99
N GLY A 247 35.20 7.69 -17.69
CA GLY A 247 34.55 6.66 -16.87
C GLY A 247 34.99 6.66 -15.40
N VAL A 248 35.77 7.66 -14.97
CA VAL A 248 36.31 7.78 -13.61
C VAL A 248 35.61 8.93 -12.88
N LEU A 249 35.23 8.67 -11.62
CA LEU A 249 34.69 9.67 -10.71
C LEU A 249 35.80 10.14 -9.76
N PRO A 250 36.16 11.44 -9.76
CA PRO A 250 37.08 11.99 -8.76
C PRO A 250 36.52 11.87 -7.33
N ASP A 251 37.41 11.74 -6.35
CA ASP A 251 36.98 11.41 -4.99
C ASP A 251 36.38 12.61 -4.21
N GLU A 252 36.55 13.83 -4.70
CA GLU A 252 36.33 15.07 -3.94
C GLU A 252 34.86 15.54 -3.88
N TYR A 253 33.95 14.91 -4.62
CA TYR A 253 32.57 15.41 -4.72
C TYR A 253 31.63 14.92 -3.63
N THR A 254 30.65 15.76 -3.32
CA THR A 254 29.58 15.46 -2.36
C THR A 254 28.56 14.48 -2.94
N CYS A 255 27.86 13.74 -2.08
CA CYS A 255 26.77 12.85 -2.51
C CYS A 255 25.63 13.60 -3.23
N GLN A 256 25.42 14.88 -2.90
CA GLN A 256 24.44 15.72 -3.59
C GLN A 256 24.84 15.97 -5.04
N GLU A 257 26.11 16.27 -5.31
CA GLU A 257 26.61 16.47 -6.67
C GLU A 257 26.58 15.17 -7.47
N ILE A 258 26.93 14.03 -6.85
CA ILE A 258 26.85 12.72 -7.50
C ILE A 258 25.40 12.36 -7.85
N ALA A 259 24.46 12.56 -6.92
CA ALA A 259 23.04 12.34 -7.17
C ALA A 259 22.54 13.23 -8.31
N THR A 260 22.89 14.52 -8.29
CA THR A 260 22.53 15.49 -9.34
C THR A 260 23.12 15.10 -10.69
N ALA A 261 24.37 14.62 -10.74
CA ALA A 261 24.96 14.11 -11.97
C ALA A 261 24.27 12.84 -12.49
N ALA A 262 23.72 12.02 -11.60
CA ALA A 262 22.91 10.87 -11.99
C ALA A 262 21.54 11.30 -12.53
N GLU A 263 20.93 12.34 -11.96
CA GLU A 263 19.73 12.98 -12.54
C GLU A 263 20.01 13.55 -13.94
N MET A 264 21.20 14.14 -14.15
CA MET A 264 21.64 14.59 -15.47
C MET A 264 21.80 13.42 -16.43
N ALA A 265 22.40 12.30 -16.00
CA ALA A 265 22.54 11.11 -16.83
C ALA A 265 21.19 10.57 -17.29
N ASP A 266 20.19 10.53 -16.42
CA ASP A 266 18.82 10.17 -16.79
C ASP A 266 18.20 11.19 -17.76
N LYS A 267 18.25 12.49 -17.42
CA LYS A 267 17.72 13.60 -18.23
C LYS A 267 18.29 13.64 -19.66
N TYR A 268 19.59 13.38 -19.80
CA TYR A 268 20.28 13.38 -21.09
C TYR A 268 20.45 11.97 -21.68
N GLN A 269 19.79 10.95 -21.12
CA GLN A 269 19.78 9.57 -21.63
C GLN A 269 21.19 8.97 -21.82
N VAL A 270 22.03 9.11 -20.80
CA VAL A 270 23.36 8.52 -20.71
C VAL A 270 23.33 7.34 -19.74
N ASP A 271 22.53 6.33 -20.09
CA ASP A 271 22.19 5.19 -19.23
C ASP A 271 23.42 4.42 -18.74
N THR A 272 24.50 4.42 -19.53
CA THR A 272 25.76 3.73 -19.22
C THR A 272 26.47 4.30 -17.98
N MET A 273 26.21 5.55 -17.61
CA MET A 273 26.82 6.21 -16.44
C MET A 273 26.10 5.90 -15.13
N ILE A 274 24.79 5.66 -15.18
CA ILE A 274 23.93 5.52 -13.99
C ILE A 274 24.44 4.43 -13.03
N PRO A 275 24.81 3.20 -13.48
CA PRO A 275 25.33 2.17 -12.59
C PRO A 275 26.60 2.59 -11.83
N GLY A 276 27.50 3.32 -12.49
CA GLY A 276 28.75 3.81 -11.88
C GLY A 276 28.48 4.84 -10.79
N LEU A 277 27.59 5.80 -11.07
CA LEU A 277 27.19 6.84 -10.11
C LEU A 277 26.44 6.23 -8.91
N VAL A 278 25.52 5.29 -9.14
CA VAL A 278 24.81 4.56 -8.08
C VAL A 278 25.77 3.76 -7.22
N ALA A 279 26.76 3.08 -7.81
CA ALA A 279 27.77 2.36 -7.04
C ALA A 279 28.57 3.29 -6.10
N GLN A 280 28.85 4.52 -6.54
CA GLN A 280 29.54 5.51 -5.72
C GLN A 280 28.64 6.06 -4.61
N MET A 281 27.36 6.35 -4.89
CA MET A 281 26.38 6.73 -3.88
C MET A 281 26.25 5.65 -2.79
N ARG A 282 26.17 4.37 -3.16
CA ARG A 282 26.12 3.24 -2.22
C ARG A 282 27.34 3.19 -1.31
N ARG A 283 28.54 3.38 -1.86
CA ARG A 283 29.80 3.35 -1.09
C ARG A 283 29.91 4.50 -0.10
N ARG A 284 29.30 5.64 -0.41
CA ARG A 284 29.38 6.88 0.39
C ARG A 284 28.16 7.11 1.27
N MET A 285 27.20 6.17 1.30
CA MET A 285 25.97 6.30 2.08
C MET A 285 26.28 6.41 3.58
N SER A 286 25.81 7.48 4.19
CA SER A 286 26.01 7.82 5.60
C SER A 286 24.74 8.49 6.15
N VAL A 287 24.66 8.65 7.48
CA VAL A 287 23.49 9.28 8.12
C VAL A 287 23.26 10.70 7.60
N ASP A 288 24.35 11.45 7.37
CA ASP A 288 24.30 12.87 7.01
C ASP A 288 23.85 13.09 5.54
N ASN A 289 24.07 12.12 4.67
CA ASN A 289 23.69 12.21 3.25
C ASN A 289 22.55 11.26 2.85
N PHE A 290 22.02 10.48 3.80
CA PHE A 290 20.99 9.47 3.55
C PHE A 290 19.75 10.06 2.86
N ALA A 291 19.24 11.19 3.37
CA ALA A 291 18.00 11.78 2.85
C ALA A 291 18.09 12.14 1.35
N THR A 292 19.22 12.74 0.94
CA THR A 292 19.50 13.05 -0.47
C THR A 292 19.53 11.78 -1.33
N LEU A 293 20.25 10.76 -0.87
CA LEU A 293 20.43 9.52 -1.62
C LEU A 293 19.13 8.72 -1.73
N CYS A 294 18.33 8.70 -0.67
CA CYS A 294 17.02 8.07 -0.64
C CYS A 294 16.02 8.80 -1.55
N ALA A 295 15.99 10.13 -1.52
CA ALA A 295 15.15 10.93 -2.41
C ALA A 295 15.45 10.64 -3.90
N TYR A 296 16.73 10.55 -4.27
CA TYR A 296 17.13 10.12 -5.62
C TYR A 296 16.62 8.70 -5.93
N ALA A 297 16.84 7.74 -5.03
CA ALA A 297 16.46 6.35 -5.24
C ALA A 297 14.94 6.19 -5.46
N LEU A 298 14.13 6.92 -4.69
CA LEU A 298 12.67 6.92 -4.79
C LEU A 298 12.20 7.60 -6.09
N LYS A 299 12.68 8.81 -6.38
CA LYS A 299 12.29 9.61 -7.56
C LYS A 299 12.52 8.85 -8.87
N TYR A 300 13.63 8.13 -8.98
CA TYR A 300 13.99 7.36 -10.18
C TYR A 300 13.68 5.86 -10.09
N SER A 301 12.94 5.43 -9.05
CA SER A 301 12.57 4.03 -8.83
C SER A 301 13.75 3.05 -8.93
N ASN A 302 14.92 3.45 -8.42
CA ASN A 302 16.11 2.61 -8.45
C ASN A 302 16.03 1.53 -7.36
N LEU A 303 15.38 0.41 -7.70
CA LEU A 303 15.05 -0.66 -6.74
C LEU A 303 16.28 -1.20 -5.99
N ALA A 304 17.45 -1.28 -6.64
CA ALA A 304 18.66 -1.75 -5.99
C ALA A 304 19.10 -0.79 -4.88
N MET A 305 19.10 0.52 -5.16
CA MET A 305 19.46 1.55 -4.19
C MET A 305 18.39 1.75 -3.12
N ILE A 306 17.11 1.57 -3.43
CA ILE A 306 16.02 1.54 -2.44
C ILE A 306 16.27 0.43 -1.42
N GLY A 307 16.55 -0.79 -1.87
CA GLY A 307 16.86 -1.91 -0.95
C GLY A 307 18.09 -1.65 -0.07
N ASP A 308 19.12 -0.96 -0.59
CA ASP A 308 20.25 -0.53 0.23
C ASP A 308 19.86 0.54 1.26
N CYS A 309 18.98 1.48 0.88
CA CYS A 309 18.47 2.49 1.79
C CYS A 309 17.67 1.85 2.94
N GLU A 310 16.83 0.85 2.65
CA GLU A 310 16.09 0.10 3.66
C GLU A 310 17.05 -0.58 4.65
N ALA A 311 18.03 -1.31 4.12
CA ALA A 311 19.02 -2.01 4.93
C ALA A 311 19.86 -1.05 5.78
N PHE A 312 20.23 0.10 5.22
CA PHE A 312 20.98 1.14 5.92
C PHE A 312 20.18 1.72 7.09
N VAL A 313 18.92 2.12 6.85
CA VAL A 313 18.03 2.69 7.86
C VAL A 313 17.78 1.71 9.00
N ARG A 314 17.44 0.45 8.70
CA ARG A 314 17.25 -0.60 9.72
C ARG A 314 18.51 -0.78 10.58
N LYS A 315 19.67 -0.91 9.93
CA LYS A 315 20.95 -1.11 10.63
C LYS A 315 21.29 0.07 11.55
N LYS A 316 21.10 1.30 11.08
CA LYS A 316 21.46 2.50 11.82
C LYS A 316 20.46 2.84 12.93
N ALA A 317 19.18 2.50 12.77
CA ALA A 317 18.19 2.55 13.84
C ALA A 317 18.52 1.53 14.95
N GLN A 318 18.89 0.29 14.61
CA GLN A 318 19.36 -0.70 15.58
C GLN A 318 20.60 -0.24 16.36
N GLN A 319 21.45 0.59 15.75
CA GLN A 319 22.62 1.19 16.38
C GLN A 319 22.28 2.43 17.24
N GLY A 320 21.03 2.89 17.23
CA GLY A 320 20.60 4.12 17.92
C GLY A 320 21.14 5.42 17.29
N GLU A 321 21.71 5.34 16.08
CA GLU A 321 22.30 6.49 15.39
C GLU A 321 21.25 7.34 14.66
N ILE A 322 20.05 6.77 14.41
CA ILE A 322 18.92 7.46 13.79
C ILE A 322 17.82 7.66 14.84
N ARG A 323 17.46 8.93 15.07
CA ARG A 323 16.18 9.33 15.67
C ARG A 323 15.42 10.18 14.62
N PRO A 324 14.32 9.68 14.04
CA PRO A 324 13.68 10.25 12.85
C PRO A 324 13.38 11.74 12.95
N GLU A 325 13.02 12.22 14.14
CA GLU A 325 12.47 13.55 14.35
C GLU A 325 13.50 14.69 14.33
N SER A 326 14.81 14.41 14.43
CA SER A 326 15.82 15.47 14.71
C SER A 326 16.89 15.68 13.63
N ARG A 327 17.23 14.66 12.83
CA ARG A 327 18.40 14.74 11.92
C ARG A 327 18.08 14.89 10.44
N TRP A 328 16.84 14.63 10.04
CA TRP A 328 16.42 14.73 8.64
C TRP A 328 15.26 15.70 8.44
N SER A 329 15.27 16.81 9.18
CA SER A 329 14.30 17.91 9.01
C SER A 329 14.23 18.45 7.58
N ASN A 330 15.27 18.21 6.77
CA ASN A 330 15.38 18.66 5.38
C ASN A 330 15.02 17.55 4.37
N ALA A 331 14.64 16.35 4.81
CA ALA A 331 14.20 15.28 3.92
C ALA A 331 12.86 15.65 3.25
N THR A 332 12.66 15.17 2.02
CA THR A 332 11.34 15.30 1.37
C THR A 332 10.32 14.46 2.12
N HIS A 333 9.04 14.81 1.94
CA HIS A 333 7.94 14.04 2.51
C HIS A 333 7.98 12.56 2.09
N GLU A 334 8.28 12.24 0.82
CA GLU A 334 8.39 10.83 0.39
C GLU A 334 9.53 10.08 1.09
N THR A 335 10.65 10.77 1.33
CA THR A 335 11.80 10.20 2.04
C THR A 335 11.46 9.94 3.51
N MET A 336 10.75 10.86 4.17
CA MET A 336 10.29 10.68 5.55
C MET A 336 9.26 9.55 5.68
N ASN A 337 8.34 9.44 4.73
CA ASN A 337 7.40 8.30 4.68
C ASN A 337 8.17 6.99 4.52
N PHE A 338 9.08 6.90 3.56
CA PHE A 338 9.91 5.72 3.36
C PHE A 338 10.69 5.31 4.61
N ILE A 339 11.29 6.27 5.34
CA ILE A 339 11.99 6.00 6.61
C ILE A 339 11.02 5.43 7.65
N THR A 340 9.84 6.04 7.77
CA THR A 340 8.81 5.64 8.74
C THR A 340 8.28 4.24 8.44
N GLU A 341 7.99 3.95 7.16
CA GLU A 341 7.63 2.61 6.65
C GLU A 341 8.73 1.58 6.96
N THR A 342 9.98 1.90 6.61
CA THR A 342 11.10 0.98 6.78
C THR A 342 11.33 0.60 8.24
N LEU A 343 11.17 1.57 9.14
CA LEU A 343 11.40 1.37 10.57
C LEU A 343 10.16 0.86 11.31
N ASN A 344 9.03 0.65 10.62
CA ASN A 344 7.74 0.39 11.24
C ASN A 344 7.43 1.40 12.37
N LEU A 345 7.84 2.66 12.20
CA LEU A 345 7.66 3.70 13.22
C LEU A 345 6.27 4.33 13.19
N TYR A 346 5.33 3.69 12.51
CA TYR A 346 3.96 4.14 12.50
C TYR A 346 3.38 4.10 13.91
N THR A 347 3.07 5.32 14.36
CA THR A 347 2.12 5.60 15.41
C THR A 347 0.78 5.09 14.93
N PHE A 348 0.10 4.31 15.77
CA PHE A 348 -1.23 3.77 15.51
C PHE A 348 -2.22 4.88 15.12
N THR A 349 -2.64 4.92 13.86
CA THR A 349 -3.79 5.68 13.38
C THR A 349 -4.99 4.74 13.31
N VAL A 350 -5.51 4.38 14.48
CA VAL A 350 -6.87 3.84 14.56
C VAL A 350 -7.82 5.01 14.29
N GLU A 351 -8.87 4.82 13.49
CA GLU A 351 -9.99 5.76 13.34
C GLU A 351 -10.77 5.84 14.68
N SER A 352 -10.12 6.49 15.65
CA SER A 352 -10.18 6.21 17.10
C SER A 352 -10.78 7.33 17.93
N ARG A 353 -11.44 8.33 17.31
CA ARG A 353 -11.81 9.54 18.05
C ARG A 353 -12.70 9.23 19.24
N THR A 354 -13.65 8.31 19.08
CA THR A 354 -14.53 7.86 20.17
C THR A 354 -13.81 6.89 21.13
N LEU A 355 -12.92 6.03 20.64
CA LEU A 355 -12.11 5.14 21.48
C LEU A 355 -11.21 5.97 22.41
N PHE A 356 -10.38 6.83 21.83
CA PHE A 356 -9.49 7.74 22.54
C PHE A 356 -10.26 8.72 23.45
N ALA A 357 -11.39 9.26 22.99
CA ALA A 357 -12.25 10.08 23.84
C ALA A 357 -12.78 9.27 25.04
N SER A 358 -13.13 8.00 24.85
CA SER A 358 -13.55 7.13 25.96
C SER A 358 -12.43 7.00 27.00
N GLU A 359 -11.20 6.74 26.56
CA GLU A 359 -10.04 6.65 27.45
C GLU A 359 -9.79 7.98 28.18
N LEU A 360 -9.80 9.11 27.46
CA LEU A 360 -9.65 10.44 28.06
C LEU A 360 -10.72 10.77 29.11
N LEU A 361 -11.98 10.42 28.84
CA LEU A 361 -13.11 10.79 29.67
C LEU A 361 -13.24 9.89 30.90
N PHE A 362 -12.97 8.59 30.75
CA PHE A 362 -13.33 7.57 31.74
C PHE A 362 -12.12 6.82 32.35
N SER A 363 -10.90 7.00 31.83
CA SER A 363 -9.73 6.28 32.34
C SER A 363 -8.73 7.18 33.10
N PRO A 364 -8.59 6.98 34.43
CA PRO A 364 -7.55 7.64 35.19
C PRO A 364 -6.13 7.22 34.78
N SER A 365 -5.92 5.94 34.40
CA SER A 365 -4.61 5.44 33.97
C SER A 365 -4.18 6.06 32.65
N PHE A 366 -5.11 6.24 31.71
CA PHE A 366 -4.82 6.90 30.44
C PHE A 366 -4.50 8.39 30.61
N LEU A 367 -5.24 9.11 31.46
CA LEU A 367 -4.90 10.50 31.80
C LEU A 367 -3.51 10.59 32.45
N HIS A 368 -3.14 9.64 33.30
CA HIS A 368 -1.81 9.60 33.90
C HIS A 368 -0.72 9.36 32.86
N LEU A 369 -0.95 8.45 31.89
CA LEU A 369 -0.07 8.24 30.75
C LEU A 369 0.15 9.55 29.97
N LEU A 370 -0.93 10.24 29.58
CA LEU A 370 -0.80 11.50 28.83
C LEU A 370 -0.08 12.60 29.62
N GLN A 371 -0.32 12.68 30.93
CA GLN A 371 0.40 13.60 31.81
C GLN A 371 1.89 13.25 31.89
N GLY A 372 2.23 11.96 31.96
CA GLY A 372 3.61 11.48 31.95
C GLY A 372 4.33 11.78 30.63
N MET A 373 3.66 11.56 29.50
CA MET A 373 4.16 11.91 28.16
C MET A 373 4.35 13.42 28.00
N ALA A 374 3.42 14.23 28.53
CA ALA A 374 3.52 15.69 28.48
C ALA A 374 4.62 16.23 29.42
N ALA A 375 4.84 15.59 30.57
CA ALA A 375 5.87 15.97 31.53
C ALA A 375 7.28 15.62 31.03
N ASP A 376 7.44 14.53 30.27
CA ASP A 376 8.70 14.15 29.62
C ASP A 376 8.47 13.68 28.18
N PRO A 377 8.42 14.62 27.22
CA PRO A 377 8.24 14.29 25.81
C PRO A 377 9.31 13.35 25.24
N SER A 378 10.51 13.34 25.84
CA SER A 378 11.62 12.52 25.35
C SER A 378 11.44 11.02 25.63
N SER A 379 10.61 10.68 26.63
CA SER A 379 10.22 9.30 26.93
C SER A 379 8.79 8.97 26.50
N ALA A 380 8.06 9.92 25.89
CA ALA A 380 6.65 9.74 25.54
C ALA A 380 6.39 8.48 24.70
N ALA A 381 7.24 8.20 23.70
CA ALA A 381 7.12 6.99 22.88
C ALA A 381 7.31 5.70 23.70
N VAL A 382 8.26 5.68 24.63
CA VAL A 382 8.51 4.53 25.52
C VAL A 382 7.33 4.35 26.49
N GLN A 383 6.86 5.44 27.09
CA GLN A 383 5.69 5.39 27.98
C GLN A 383 4.44 4.88 27.26
N PHE A 384 4.16 5.38 26.05
CA PHE A 384 3.03 4.92 25.24
C PHE A 384 3.18 3.44 24.85
N GLN A 385 4.39 3.03 24.46
CA GLN A 385 4.67 1.62 24.17
C GLN A 385 4.42 0.74 25.39
N GLU A 386 4.95 1.09 26.55
CA GLU A 386 4.89 0.27 27.76
C GLU A 386 3.51 0.25 28.41
N LEU A 387 2.79 1.37 28.42
CA LEU A 387 1.57 1.55 29.20
C LEU A 387 0.29 1.44 28.35
N TRP A 388 0.38 1.53 27.02
CA TRP A 388 -0.78 1.40 26.14
C TRP A 388 -0.60 0.22 25.16
N ILE A 389 0.48 0.19 24.38
CA ILE A 389 0.67 -0.82 23.33
C ILE A 389 0.89 -2.21 23.92
N GLN A 390 1.83 -2.37 24.85
CA GLN A 390 2.16 -3.68 25.41
C GLN A 390 0.97 -4.35 26.13
N PRO A 391 0.19 -3.65 26.99
CA PRO A 391 -1.01 -4.23 27.61
C PRO A 391 -2.02 -4.74 26.58
N TRP A 392 -2.24 -4.00 25.50
CA TRP A 392 -3.11 -4.42 24.42
C TRP A 392 -2.57 -5.66 23.68
N LEU A 393 -1.30 -5.65 23.26
CA LEU A 393 -0.68 -6.81 22.62
C LEU A 393 -0.71 -8.05 23.52
N MET A 394 -0.49 -7.89 24.82
CA MET A 394 -0.59 -8.98 25.79
C MET A 394 -2.03 -9.51 25.93
N ALA A 395 -3.01 -8.61 26.02
CA ALA A 395 -4.42 -8.99 26.17
C ALA A 395 -4.98 -9.69 24.93
N THR A 396 -4.47 -9.35 23.75
CA THR A 396 -4.89 -9.96 22.48
C THR A 396 -4.27 -11.35 22.25
N ALA A 397 -3.23 -11.73 23.00
CA ALA A 397 -2.54 -13.03 22.88
C ALA A 397 -2.10 -13.38 21.44
N VAL A 398 -1.85 -12.35 20.63
CA VAL A 398 -1.40 -12.46 19.23
C VAL A 398 0.05 -12.96 19.22
N ASP A 399 0.24 -14.27 19.15
CA ASP A 399 1.55 -14.92 18.96
C ASP A 399 2.12 -14.68 17.56
N GLU A 400 2.99 -13.67 17.40
CA GLU A 400 3.66 -13.23 16.15
C GLU A 400 4.00 -14.37 15.16
N LYS A 401 4.35 -15.57 15.63
CA LYS A 401 4.69 -16.72 14.77
C LYS A 401 3.52 -17.31 14.00
N ARG A 402 2.29 -17.22 14.51
CA ARG A 402 1.08 -17.62 13.76
C ARG A 402 0.73 -16.62 12.65
N PHE A 403 1.35 -15.44 12.63
CA PHE A 403 0.92 -14.30 11.81
C PHE A 403 1.67 -14.15 10.49
N ASP A 404 2.91 -14.65 10.35
CA ASP A 404 3.74 -14.39 9.16
C ASP A 404 3.10 -14.87 7.84
N GLY A 405 2.54 -16.09 7.80
CA GLY A 405 1.90 -16.62 6.59
C GLY A 405 0.62 -15.88 6.21
N PHE A 406 -0.16 -15.45 7.19
CA PHE A 406 -1.42 -14.73 6.98
C PHE A 406 -1.20 -13.24 6.69
N GLN A 407 -0.15 -12.65 7.23
CA GLN A 407 0.19 -11.24 7.04
C GLN A 407 0.34 -10.88 5.56
N THR A 408 0.88 -11.77 4.74
CA THR A 408 1.00 -11.55 3.29
C THR A 408 -0.36 -11.52 2.59
N LEU A 409 -1.27 -12.43 2.93
CA LEU A 409 -2.64 -12.46 2.39
C LEU A 409 -3.43 -11.22 2.83
N VAL A 410 -3.33 -10.83 4.11
CA VAL A 410 -4.00 -9.64 4.64
C VAL A 410 -3.40 -8.36 4.04
N ARG A 411 -2.07 -8.26 3.89
CA ARG A 411 -1.41 -7.16 3.19
C ARG A 411 -1.89 -7.04 1.75
N LEU A 412 -2.05 -8.17 1.05
CA LEU A 412 -2.57 -8.18 -0.30
C LEU A 412 -4.03 -7.71 -0.33
N LEU A 413 -4.89 -8.23 0.55
CA LEU A 413 -6.31 -7.85 0.62
C LEU A 413 -6.50 -6.38 0.98
N VAL A 414 -5.77 -5.86 1.98
CA VAL A 414 -5.85 -4.45 2.37
C VAL A 414 -5.31 -3.55 1.27
N ARG A 415 -4.19 -3.91 0.62
CA ARG A 415 -3.71 -3.16 -0.56
C ARG A 415 -4.71 -3.14 -1.70
N LEU A 416 -5.48 -4.21 -1.86
CA LEU A 416 -6.44 -4.36 -2.96
C LEU A 416 -7.78 -3.67 -2.67
N LEU A 417 -8.19 -3.58 -1.40
CA LEU A 417 -9.46 -2.99 -0.96
C LEU A 417 -9.34 -1.51 -0.56
N LEU A 418 -8.25 -1.13 0.10
CA LEU A 418 -8.09 0.16 0.76
C LEU A 418 -6.91 0.99 0.20
N GLY A 419 -5.96 0.36 -0.49
CA GLY A 419 -4.77 0.99 -1.06
C GLY A 419 -3.52 0.83 -0.19
N THR A 420 -2.46 1.58 -0.52
CA THR A 420 -1.19 1.62 0.26
C THR A 420 -1.28 2.72 1.32
N GLY A 421 -0.89 2.44 2.58
CA GLY A 421 -0.87 3.43 3.66
C GLY A 421 -1.84 3.18 4.84
N ASP A 422 -2.62 2.08 4.80
CA ASP A 422 -3.54 1.67 5.88
C ASP A 422 -3.03 0.40 6.59
N GLU A 423 -1.73 0.32 6.89
CA GLU A 423 -1.11 -0.83 7.53
C GLU A 423 -1.72 -1.15 8.92
N ASP A 424 -2.24 -0.14 9.62
CA ASP A 424 -2.96 -0.30 10.89
C ASP A 424 -4.23 -1.16 10.73
N THR A 425 -4.91 -1.01 9.59
CA THR A 425 -6.09 -1.80 9.21
C THR A 425 -5.72 -3.27 8.95
N ILE A 426 -4.47 -3.53 8.55
CA ILE A 426 -3.92 -4.89 8.40
C ILE A 426 -3.76 -5.54 9.78
N PHE A 427 -3.24 -4.81 10.78
CA PHE A 427 -3.13 -5.34 12.15
C PHE A 427 -4.50 -5.60 12.78
N LEU A 428 -5.47 -4.73 12.54
CA LEU A 428 -6.87 -4.94 12.92
C LEU A 428 -7.44 -6.22 12.29
N ALA A 429 -7.31 -6.36 10.96
CA ALA A 429 -7.78 -7.55 10.24
C ALA A 429 -7.07 -8.82 10.71
N GLN A 430 -5.77 -8.74 11.06
CA GLN A 430 -5.02 -9.84 11.66
C GLN A 430 -5.60 -10.26 13.01
N PHE A 431 -5.96 -9.31 13.88
CA PHE A 431 -6.62 -9.61 15.15
C PHE A 431 -7.94 -10.36 14.93
N PHE A 432 -8.79 -9.86 14.02
CA PHE A 432 -10.06 -10.50 13.67
C PHE A 432 -9.89 -11.94 13.18
N LEU A 433 -8.94 -12.16 12.29
CA LEU A 433 -8.63 -13.49 11.76
C LEU A 433 -8.11 -14.44 12.83
N ALA A 434 -7.21 -13.96 13.69
CA ALA A 434 -6.53 -14.81 14.66
C ALA A 434 -7.45 -15.25 15.80
N THR A 435 -8.43 -14.42 16.13
CA THR A 435 -9.28 -14.64 17.29
C THR A 435 -10.71 -15.05 16.95
N GLY A 436 -11.19 -14.78 15.73
CA GLY A 436 -12.57 -15.00 15.33
C GLY A 436 -13.58 -14.16 16.15
N LEU A 437 -13.10 -13.09 16.78
CA LEU A 437 -13.91 -12.23 17.65
C LEU A 437 -14.73 -11.23 16.83
N THR A 438 -15.77 -10.68 17.47
CA THR A 438 -16.59 -9.61 16.90
C THR A 438 -15.89 -8.26 17.05
N TRP A 439 -16.25 -7.27 16.21
CA TRP A 439 -15.73 -5.91 16.32
C TRP A 439 -15.95 -5.31 17.72
N SER A 440 -17.12 -5.54 18.31
CA SER A 440 -17.43 -5.10 19.66
C SER A 440 -16.47 -5.69 20.70
N HIS A 441 -16.17 -6.98 20.60
CA HIS A 441 -15.27 -7.63 21.54
C HIS A 441 -13.81 -7.17 21.38
N PHE A 442 -13.37 -6.88 20.15
CA PHE A 442 -12.08 -6.24 19.91
C PHE A 442 -11.97 -4.92 20.70
N VAL A 443 -12.99 -4.08 20.61
CA VAL A 443 -13.03 -2.79 21.30
C VAL A 443 -13.09 -2.96 22.82
N ASP A 444 -13.81 -3.96 23.34
CA ASP A 444 -13.80 -4.27 24.77
C ASP A 444 -12.40 -4.63 25.25
N VAL A 445 -11.71 -5.55 24.55
CA VAL A 445 -10.36 -5.98 24.89
C VAL A 445 -9.40 -4.79 24.84
N LEU A 446 -9.49 -3.95 23.80
CA LEU A 446 -8.70 -2.74 23.67
C LEU A 446 -8.91 -1.83 24.89
N LEU A 447 -10.11 -1.29 25.08
CA LEU A 447 -10.40 -0.31 26.13
C LEU A 447 -10.17 -0.85 27.56
N ASN A 448 -10.42 -2.13 27.79
CA ASN A 448 -10.16 -2.75 29.08
C ASN A 448 -8.64 -2.89 29.33
N SER A 449 -7.88 -3.34 28.34
CA SER A 449 -6.43 -3.58 28.51
C SER A 449 -5.60 -2.30 28.55
N THR A 450 -5.98 -1.27 27.78
CA THR A 450 -5.24 -0.01 27.68
C THR A 450 -5.67 1.02 28.71
N ALA A 451 -6.96 1.03 29.05
CA ALA A 451 -7.58 2.11 29.81
C ALA A 451 -8.36 1.64 31.04
N GLY A 452 -8.46 0.32 31.27
CA GLY A 452 -9.21 -0.23 32.40
C GLY A 452 -10.72 0.05 32.34
N ILE A 453 -11.24 0.38 31.15
CA ILE A 453 -12.66 0.60 30.93
C ILE A 453 -13.32 -0.77 30.73
N SER A 454 -14.13 -1.20 31.69
CA SER A 454 -14.83 -2.49 31.60
C SER A 454 -15.92 -2.47 30.54
N GLU A 455 -16.24 -3.64 29.99
CA GLU A 455 -17.35 -3.83 29.03
C GLU A 455 -18.69 -3.31 29.56
N GLU A 456 -18.91 -3.34 30.88
CA GLU A 456 -20.16 -2.92 31.51
C GLU A 456 -20.19 -1.44 31.90
N LEU A 457 -19.07 -0.71 31.82
CA LEU A 457 -18.99 0.69 32.26
C LEU A 457 -19.91 1.55 31.38
N PRO A 458 -20.96 2.18 31.95
CA PRO A 458 -21.95 2.88 31.15
C PRO A 458 -21.53 4.33 30.85
N LEU A 459 -22.08 4.93 29.79
CA LEU A 459 -21.81 6.31 29.36
C LEU A 459 -22.07 7.36 30.47
N GLY A 460 -23.06 7.11 31.33
CA GLY A 460 -23.36 7.92 32.51
C GLY A 460 -22.55 7.55 33.75
N GLY A 461 -21.51 6.73 33.60
CA GLY A 461 -20.59 6.31 34.65
C GLY A 461 -19.71 7.45 35.19
N PRO A 462 -18.89 7.16 36.22
CA PRO A 462 -17.98 8.14 36.79
C PRO A 462 -16.93 8.60 35.78
N LEU A 463 -16.72 9.92 35.69
CA LEU A 463 -15.69 10.52 34.83
C LEU A 463 -14.33 10.51 35.53
N ALA A 464 -13.28 10.19 34.77
CA ALA A 464 -11.90 10.43 35.17
C ALA A 464 -11.55 11.93 35.06
N SER A 465 -12.02 12.59 34.00
CA SER A 465 -11.84 14.03 33.80
C SER A 465 -13.05 14.83 34.31
N GLN A 466 -12.91 15.46 35.48
CA GLN A 466 -13.97 16.27 36.09
C GLN A 466 -14.31 17.52 35.27
N GLU A 467 -13.36 18.04 34.49
CA GLU A 467 -13.55 19.21 33.62
C GLU A 467 -14.50 18.94 32.45
N SER A 468 -14.82 17.67 32.19
CA SER A 468 -15.76 17.26 31.16
C SER A 468 -17.21 17.15 31.66
N ALA A 469 -17.43 17.24 32.98
CA ALA A 469 -18.77 17.16 33.55
C ALA A 469 -19.70 18.27 33.01
N GLY A 470 -20.95 17.90 32.71
CA GLY A 470 -21.96 18.81 32.14
C GLY A 470 -21.83 19.06 30.63
N LYS A 471 -20.75 18.61 29.98
CA LYS A 471 -20.63 18.66 28.52
C LYS A 471 -21.48 17.56 27.88
N ILE A 472 -21.94 17.82 26.65
CA ILE A 472 -22.63 16.82 25.84
C ILE A 472 -21.58 16.08 25.02
N TRP A 473 -21.58 14.76 25.10
CA TRP A 473 -20.80 13.91 24.22
C TRP A 473 -21.70 13.25 23.19
N LEU A 474 -21.33 13.39 21.93
CA LEU A 474 -21.93 12.72 20.78
C LEU A 474 -21.03 11.55 20.37
N VAL A 475 -21.61 10.36 20.37
CA VAL A 475 -20.97 9.15 19.87
C VAL A 475 -21.56 8.84 18.50
N ASP A 476 -20.98 9.49 17.51
CA ASP A 476 -21.44 9.47 16.12
C ASP A 476 -21.23 8.10 15.47
N HIS A 477 -22.26 7.61 14.79
CA HIS A 477 -22.22 6.38 14.02
C HIS A 477 -23.19 6.47 12.83
N SER A 478 -23.16 5.49 11.95
CA SER A 478 -24.02 5.46 10.76
C SER A 478 -24.96 4.27 10.82
N LEU A 479 -26.24 4.50 10.55
CA LEU A 479 -27.20 3.43 10.30
C LEU A 479 -27.08 2.97 8.87
N LEU A 480 -26.90 1.67 8.69
CA LEU A 480 -26.78 1.05 7.38
C LEU A 480 -28.15 0.86 6.75
N LEU A 481 -28.39 1.55 5.62
CA LEU A 481 -29.66 1.50 4.91
C LEU A 481 -29.40 1.03 3.47
N PRO A 482 -29.50 -0.27 3.16
CA PRO A 482 -29.25 -0.76 1.81
C PRO A 482 -30.07 0.02 0.77
N LYS A 483 -29.45 0.43 -0.35
CA LYS A 483 -30.19 1.12 -1.43
C LYS A 483 -31.23 0.18 -2.02
N THR A 484 -32.24 0.73 -2.68
CA THR A 484 -33.21 -0.07 -3.43
C THR A 484 -32.49 -1.05 -4.38
N GLY A 485 -32.68 -2.35 -4.16
CA GLY A 485 -32.01 -3.43 -4.91
C GLY A 485 -30.71 -3.94 -4.30
N GLN A 486 -30.25 -3.37 -3.18
CA GLN A 486 -29.20 -3.91 -2.32
C GLN A 486 -29.83 -4.52 -1.06
N HIS A 487 -29.09 -5.41 -0.41
CA HIS A 487 -29.52 -6.04 0.83
C HIS A 487 -28.38 -6.02 1.85
N GLY A 488 -28.69 -5.68 3.09
CA GLY A 488 -27.77 -5.76 4.20
C GLY A 488 -27.67 -7.21 4.66
N ASN A 489 -26.45 -7.76 4.70
CA ASN A 489 -26.24 -9.13 5.17
C ASN A 489 -26.33 -9.20 6.70
N VAL A 490 -27.14 -10.14 7.22
CA VAL A 490 -27.26 -10.39 8.66
C VAL A 490 -26.54 -11.66 9.05
N ALA A 491 -26.88 -12.76 8.37
CA ALA A 491 -26.35 -14.08 8.68
C ALA A 491 -26.34 -14.96 7.43
N GLN A 492 -25.43 -15.92 7.41
CA GLN A 492 -25.33 -16.92 6.36
C GLN A 492 -25.20 -18.31 6.98
N GLY A 493 -25.98 -19.26 6.48
CA GLY A 493 -25.98 -20.62 6.97
C GLY A 493 -24.71 -21.39 6.61
N LYS A 494 -24.46 -22.45 7.37
CA LYS A 494 -23.42 -23.44 7.04
C LYS A 494 -23.69 -23.96 5.63
N LEU A 495 -22.70 -23.88 4.74
CA LEU A 495 -22.78 -24.24 3.31
C LEU A 495 -23.45 -23.24 2.37
N LEU A 496 -23.67 -21.98 2.79
CA LEU A 496 -24.24 -20.92 1.94
C LEU A 496 -25.66 -21.22 1.40
N LEU A 497 -26.33 -22.25 1.92
CA LEU A 497 -27.66 -22.69 1.46
C LEU A 497 -28.81 -21.82 1.98
N SER A 498 -28.55 -21.07 3.05
CA SER A 498 -29.49 -20.10 3.60
C SER A 498 -28.78 -18.76 3.82
N ARG A 499 -29.46 -17.68 3.52
CA ARG A 499 -29.00 -16.30 3.73
C ARG A 499 -30.11 -15.51 4.38
N VAL A 500 -29.76 -14.77 5.42
CA VAL A 500 -30.62 -13.78 6.05
C VAL A 500 -30.08 -12.41 5.71
N SER A 501 -30.96 -11.58 5.17
CA SER A 501 -30.65 -10.21 4.81
C SER A 501 -31.78 -9.28 5.21
N TYR A 502 -31.55 -7.97 5.18
CA TYR A 502 -32.60 -6.97 5.33
C TYR A 502 -32.56 -5.94 4.21
N ASP A 503 -33.72 -5.37 3.94
CA ASP A 503 -33.91 -4.16 3.13
C ASP A 503 -34.61 -3.11 3.99
N VAL A 504 -34.44 -1.83 3.66
CA VAL A 504 -35.11 -0.72 4.32
C VAL A 504 -35.46 0.34 3.28
N GLN A 505 -36.71 0.79 3.29
CA GLN A 505 -37.12 1.87 2.41
C GLN A 505 -36.62 3.20 2.98
N ALA A 506 -35.48 3.67 2.48
CA ALA A 506 -34.87 4.92 2.90
C ALA A 506 -34.40 5.74 1.69
N PRO A 507 -34.41 7.09 1.80
CA PRO A 507 -33.96 7.98 0.72
C PRO A 507 -32.44 8.01 0.54
N ILE A 508 -31.69 7.51 1.53
CA ILE A 508 -30.22 7.56 1.61
C ILE A 508 -29.69 6.21 2.09
N SER A 509 -28.44 5.89 1.74
CA SER A 509 -27.86 4.58 2.05
C SER A 509 -27.16 4.46 3.41
N MET A 510 -26.83 5.60 4.00
CA MET A 510 -26.28 5.71 5.34
C MET A 510 -27.00 6.87 6.02
N LEU A 511 -27.63 6.63 7.16
CA LEU A 511 -28.29 7.67 7.94
C LEU A 511 -27.44 8.04 9.15
N PRO A 512 -27.02 9.31 9.30
CA PRO A 512 -26.33 9.77 10.49
C PRO A 512 -27.16 9.52 11.76
N ALA A 513 -26.54 8.89 12.74
CA ALA A 513 -27.08 8.70 14.08
C ALA A 513 -26.01 8.98 15.13
N SER A 514 -26.43 9.23 16.36
CA SER A 514 -25.51 9.38 17.48
C SER A 514 -26.14 8.94 18.79
N PHE A 515 -25.33 8.31 19.65
CA PHE A 515 -25.69 8.24 21.06
C PHE A 515 -25.29 9.56 21.70
N SER A 516 -26.18 10.16 22.48
CA SER A 516 -25.87 11.40 23.19
C SER A 516 -26.02 11.20 24.70
N VAL A 517 -25.08 11.78 25.45
CA VAL A 517 -25.07 11.76 26.91
C VAL A 517 -24.57 13.09 27.45
N THR A 518 -25.13 13.53 28.58
CA THR A 518 -24.52 14.61 29.37
C THR A 518 -23.51 14.00 30.32
N LEU A 519 -22.23 14.27 30.11
CA LEU A 519 -21.14 13.67 30.87
C LEU A 519 -21.28 13.99 32.37
N GLY A 520 -21.22 12.96 33.22
CA GLY A 520 -21.39 13.10 34.67
C GLY A 520 -22.83 13.26 35.15
N ALA A 521 -23.83 13.19 34.26
CA ALA A 521 -25.25 13.26 34.65
C ALA A 521 -25.78 11.96 35.32
N GLY A 522 -24.97 10.91 35.36
CA GLY A 522 -25.31 9.64 36.00
C GLY A 522 -25.99 8.64 35.06
N VAL A 523 -26.02 7.37 35.47
CA VAL A 523 -26.55 6.26 34.65
C VAL A 523 -28.05 6.34 34.37
N ALA A 524 -28.79 7.17 35.09
CA ALA A 524 -30.21 7.38 34.87
C ALA A 524 -30.50 8.56 33.92
N SER A 525 -29.46 9.23 33.39
CA SER A 525 -29.64 10.36 32.50
C SER A 525 -30.20 9.92 31.16
N SER A 526 -31.13 10.71 30.63
CA SER A 526 -31.61 10.60 29.26
C SER A 526 -30.68 11.34 28.29
N ALA A 527 -30.80 10.99 27.01
CA ALA A 527 -30.11 11.61 25.90
C ALA A 527 -30.52 13.09 25.78
N PRO A 528 -29.56 14.04 25.76
CA PRO A 528 -29.88 15.45 25.54
C PRO A 528 -30.31 15.76 24.09
N LEU A 529 -30.06 14.84 23.15
CA LEU A 529 -30.31 15.02 21.72
C LEU A 529 -30.98 13.79 21.11
N PRO A 530 -31.75 13.93 20.01
CA PRO A 530 -32.36 12.81 19.29
C PRO A 530 -31.31 11.81 18.77
N TYR A 531 -31.73 10.56 18.56
CA TYR A 531 -30.83 9.50 18.08
C TYR A 531 -30.50 9.63 16.60
N MET A 532 -31.48 9.97 15.76
CA MET A 532 -31.30 10.17 14.32
C MET A 532 -31.41 11.65 13.96
N ALA A 533 -30.57 12.11 13.04
CA ALA A 533 -30.56 13.50 12.59
C ALA A 533 -31.83 13.89 11.80
N LEU A 534 -32.47 12.93 11.12
CA LEU A 534 -33.63 13.19 10.26
C LEU A 534 -34.96 12.94 10.96
N SER A 535 -35.47 14.02 11.57
CA SER A 535 -36.89 14.42 11.65
C SER A 535 -37.98 13.39 11.33
N GLU A 536 -38.10 13.17 10.03
CA GLU A 536 -39.28 12.62 9.37
C GLU A 536 -39.10 11.16 8.97
N VAL A 537 -37.94 10.57 9.25
CA VAL A 537 -37.60 9.22 8.79
C VAL A 537 -38.12 8.18 9.79
N SER A 538 -39.02 7.33 9.32
CA SER A 538 -39.46 6.12 10.00
C SER A 538 -38.91 4.91 9.25
N LEU A 539 -37.90 4.25 9.82
CA LEU A 539 -37.23 3.13 9.17
C LEU A 539 -37.99 1.84 9.45
N GLN A 540 -38.53 1.19 8.42
CA GLN A 540 -39.14 -0.13 8.53
C GLN A 540 -38.23 -1.17 7.87
N PHE A 541 -37.53 -1.95 8.69
CA PHE A 541 -36.68 -3.03 8.22
C PHE A 541 -37.53 -4.21 7.76
N GLN A 542 -37.22 -4.77 6.60
CA GLN A 542 -37.81 -5.98 6.07
C GLN A 542 -36.74 -7.06 5.97
N TYR A 543 -36.82 -8.06 6.84
CA TYR A 543 -35.88 -9.18 6.86
C TYR A 543 -36.35 -10.25 5.89
N GLN A 544 -35.39 -10.85 5.20
CA GLN A 544 -35.60 -11.85 4.18
C GLN A 544 -34.69 -13.04 4.46
N LEU A 545 -35.30 -14.21 4.63
CA LEU A 545 -34.63 -15.50 4.59
C LEU A 545 -34.78 -16.06 3.18
N SER A 546 -33.65 -16.32 2.54
CA SER A 546 -33.57 -17.03 1.26
C SER A 546 -32.88 -18.36 1.49
N ALA A 547 -33.63 -19.46 1.37
CA ALA A 547 -33.15 -20.83 1.40
C ALA A 547 -33.46 -21.52 0.07
N LEU A 548 -32.86 -22.70 -0.18
CA LEU A 548 -32.95 -23.41 -1.47
C LEU A 548 -34.40 -23.64 -1.97
N LEU A 549 -35.35 -23.81 -1.06
CA LEU A 549 -36.77 -24.04 -1.39
C LEU A 549 -37.74 -23.04 -0.76
N ASP A 550 -37.27 -22.21 0.18
CA ASP A 550 -38.13 -21.35 0.99
C ASP A 550 -37.66 -19.90 0.94
N HIS A 551 -38.62 -18.99 0.76
CA HIS A 551 -38.41 -17.56 0.91
C HIS A 551 -39.40 -17.01 1.93
N VAL A 552 -38.88 -16.45 3.02
CA VAL A 552 -39.70 -15.86 4.09
C VAL A 552 -39.29 -14.41 4.27
N ALA A 553 -40.26 -13.50 4.24
CA ALA A 553 -40.04 -12.09 4.52
C ALA A 553 -40.85 -11.65 5.75
N ILE A 554 -40.21 -10.96 6.69
CA ILE A 554 -40.84 -10.47 7.92
C ILE A 554 -40.48 -9.01 8.12
N ALA A 555 -41.49 -8.16 8.26
CA ALA A 555 -41.31 -6.75 8.58
C ALA A 555 -41.10 -6.56 10.10
N ALA A 556 -40.13 -5.74 10.46
CA ALA A 556 -39.94 -5.27 11.83
C ALA A 556 -40.90 -4.13 12.19
N PRO A 557 -41.09 -3.88 13.50
CA PRO A 557 -41.60 -2.60 13.97
C PRO A 557 -40.76 -1.43 13.43
N PRO A 558 -41.37 -0.26 13.16
CA PRO A 558 -40.63 0.90 12.69
C PRO A 558 -39.68 1.44 13.76
N VAL A 559 -38.45 1.74 13.37
CA VAL A 559 -37.47 2.50 14.16
C VAL A 559 -37.68 3.98 13.86
N ARG A 560 -37.96 4.78 14.89
CA ARG A 560 -38.29 6.20 14.78
C ARG A 560 -37.14 7.07 15.27
N LEU A 561 -37.30 8.40 15.20
CA LEU A 561 -36.31 9.42 15.61
C LEU A 561 -35.71 9.17 17.00
N ASP A 562 -36.51 8.61 17.89
CA ASP A 562 -36.17 8.29 19.27
C ASP A 562 -35.49 6.92 19.44
N GLY A 563 -35.18 6.28 18.30
CA GLY A 563 -34.63 4.94 18.18
C GLY A 563 -35.66 3.87 18.53
N ALA A 564 -35.46 3.28 19.71
CA ALA A 564 -36.21 2.14 20.22
C ALA A 564 -37.53 2.56 20.91
N ASN A 565 -38.41 3.29 20.21
CA ASN A 565 -39.64 3.87 20.76
C ASN A 565 -39.37 4.74 22.01
N GLY A 566 -38.27 5.49 22.01
CA GLY A 566 -37.90 6.39 23.11
C GLY A 566 -37.00 5.76 24.16
N SER A 567 -36.95 4.42 24.24
CA SER A 567 -36.12 3.70 25.21
C SER A 567 -34.65 4.09 25.11
N LEU A 568 -34.13 4.27 23.89
CA LEU A 568 -32.73 4.63 23.67
C LEU A 568 -32.41 6.05 24.16
N LEU A 569 -33.37 6.97 24.01
CA LEU A 569 -33.27 8.32 24.56
C LEU A 569 -33.40 8.30 26.09
N GLU A 570 -34.36 7.55 26.64
CA GLU A 570 -34.61 7.52 28.09
C GLU A 570 -33.42 6.95 28.86
N HIS A 571 -32.72 5.97 28.29
CA HIS A 571 -31.70 5.18 28.97
C HIS A 571 -30.28 5.34 28.39
N SER A 572 -29.98 6.45 27.71
CA SER A 572 -28.67 6.64 27.08
C SER A 572 -27.50 6.61 28.07
N GLY A 573 -27.72 7.11 29.30
CA GLY A 573 -26.73 7.03 30.38
C GLY A 573 -26.35 5.61 30.80
N ARG A 574 -27.12 4.59 30.39
CA ARG A 574 -26.84 3.17 30.67
C ARG A 574 -26.13 2.44 29.53
N LEU A 575 -25.95 3.07 28.37
CA LEU A 575 -25.29 2.43 27.24
C LEU A 575 -23.84 2.10 27.61
N PRO A 576 -23.33 0.90 27.34
CA PRO A 576 -21.94 0.58 27.61
C PRO A 576 -21.00 1.43 26.74
N ILE A 577 -19.97 2.03 27.35
CA ILE A 577 -18.98 2.87 26.66
C ILE A 577 -18.33 2.08 25.53
N ALA A 578 -17.88 0.86 25.79
CA ALA A 578 -17.19 0.04 24.81
C ALA A 578 -18.08 -0.28 23.59
N ARG A 579 -19.37 -0.58 23.80
CA ARG A 579 -20.33 -0.82 22.70
C ARG A 579 -20.65 0.44 21.91
N ALA A 580 -20.81 1.58 22.58
CA ALA A 580 -21.01 2.87 21.91
C ALA A 580 -19.78 3.24 21.07
N ALA A 581 -18.57 3.07 21.63
CA ALA A 581 -17.32 3.31 20.94
C ALA A 581 -17.13 2.37 19.76
N ALA A 582 -17.46 1.08 19.91
CA ALA A 582 -17.41 0.10 18.84
C ALA A 582 -18.34 0.47 17.68
N ALA A 583 -19.57 0.92 17.97
CA ALA A 583 -20.49 1.36 16.93
C ALA A 583 -19.92 2.54 16.13
N SER A 584 -19.28 3.49 16.82
CA SER A 584 -18.69 4.68 16.22
C SER A 584 -17.47 4.39 15.35
N SER A 585 -16.73 3.31 15.64
CA SER A 585 -15.46 2.95 14.98
C SER A 585 -15.57 1.72 14.06
N ALA A 586 -16.78 1.27 13.70
CA ALA A 586 -16.99 0.04 12.93
C ALA A 586 -16.67 0.23 11.43
N VAL A 587 -15.41 0.56 11.11
CA VAL A 587 -14.91 0.91 9.77
C VAL A 587 -15.16 -0.18 8.73
N PHE A 588 -15.17 -1.44 9.13
CA PHE A 588 -15.43 -2.55 8.22
C PHE A 588 -16.92 -2.82 7.99
N GLY A 589 -17.80 -2.07 8.64
CA GLY A 589 -19.25 -2.24 8.55
C GLY A 589 -19.81 -2.08 7.12
N GLY A 590 -19.14 -1.30 6.26
CA GLY A 590 -19.53 -1.17 4.85
C GLY A 590 -19.56 -2.50 4.09
N ALA A 591 -18.76 -3.49 4.53
CA ALA A 591 -18.76 -4.83 3.96
C ALA A 591 -20.12 -5.55 4.06
N LEU A 592 -21.02 -5.09 4.94
CA LEU A 592 -22.36 -5.65 5.07
C LEU A 592 -23.29 -5.33 3.89
N VAL A 593 -22.97 -4.32 3.05
CA VAL A 593 -23.80 -3.90 1.90
C VAL A 593 -23.10 -4.05 0.55
N ASP A 594 -21.77 -4.16 0.53
CA ASP A 594 -21.00 -4.18 -0.72
C ASP A 594 -20.70 -5.59 -1.27
N GLY A 595 -21.61 -6.10 -2.10
CA GLY A 595 -21.34 -7.12 -3.11
C GLY A 595 -20.69 -8.44 -2.65
N LEU A 596 -20.30 -9.29 -3.62
CA LEU A 596 -19.65 -10.58 -3.35
C LEU A 596 -18.29 -10.42 -2.67
N ALA A 597 -17.50 -9.41 -3.06
CA ALA A 597 -16.12 -9.25 -2.58
C ALA A 597 -16.04 -8.96 -1.08
N ALA A 598 -16.87 -8.07 -0.53
CA ALA A 598 -16.81 -7.76 0.90
C ALA A 598 -17.46 -8.85 1.76
N ALA A 599 -18.48 -9.55 1.23
CA ALA A 599 -19.02 -10.75 1.85
C ALA A 599 -18.00 -11.90 1.89
N GLU A 600 -17.18 -12.05 0.84
CA GLU A 600 -16.05 -12.98 0.82
C GLU A 600 -14.99 -12.60 1.85
N VAL A 601 -14.70 -11.32 2.03
CA VAL A 601 -13.79 -10.84 3.09
C VAL A 601 -14.36 -11.15 4.47
N SER A 602 -15.61 -10.80 4.77
CA SER A 602 -16.20 -11.14 6.09
C SER A 602 -16.24 -12.65 6.34
N SER A 603 -16.57 -13.45 5.32
CA SER A 603 -16.53 -14.92 5.36
C SER A 603 -15.11 -15.46 5.60
N LEU A 604 -14.10 -14.88 4.92
CA LEU A 604 -12.69 -15.24 5.07
C LEU A 604 -12.18 -14.87 6.47
N LEU A 605 -12.54 -13.68 6.96
CA LEU A 605 -12.17 -13.18 8.27
C LEU A 605 -12.86 -13.95 9.40
N LYS A 606 -13.95 -14.67 9.10
CA LYS A 606 -14.87 -15.26 10.10
C LYS A 606 -15.28 -14.26 11.18
N ALA A 607 -15.23 -12.97 10.85
CA ALA A 607 -15.35 -11.88 11.79
C ALA A 607 -16.64 -11.12 11.55
N GLU A 608 -17.32 -10.81 12.65
CA GLU A 608 -18.48 -9.93 12.66
C GLU A 608 -18.01 -8.48 12.74
N VAL A 609 -18.06 -7.81 11.59
CA VAL A 609 -17.54 -6.44 11.41
C VAL A 609 -18.56 -5.35 11.74
N GLY A 610 -19.84 -5.71 11.83
CA GLY A 610 -20.90 -4.78 12.24
C GLY A 610 -21.13 -4.83 13.74
N VAL A 611 -21.49 -3.68 14.32
CA VAL A 611 -22.05 -3.62 15.67
C VAL A 611 -23.56 -3.65 15.55
N TRP A 612 -24.24 -4.50 16.31
CA TRP A 612 -25.67 -4.68 16.18
C TRP A 612 -26.41 -4.18 17.42
N ILE A 613 -27.55 -3.54 17.18
CA ILE A 613 -28.42 -3.03 18.24
C ILE A 613 -29.86 -3.47 17.99
N SER A 614 -30.61 -3.65 19.07
CA SER A 614 -32.04 -3.98 19.06
C SER A 614 -32.88 -2.86 19.68
N THR A 615 -34.20 -2.95 19.53
CA THR A 615 -35.17 -2.01 20.12
C THR A 615 -35.67 -2.41 21.52
N GLY A 616 -34.82 -3.10 22.30
CA GLY A 616 -35.15 -3.55 23.65
C GLY A 616 -35.61 -2.43 24.62
N SER A 617 -36.16 -2.80 25.77
CA SER A 617 -36.73 -1.82 26.70
C SER A 617 -35.76 -1.26 27.74
N GLN A 618 -34.48 -1.69 27.75
CA GLN A 618 -33.53 -1.27 28.79
C GLN A 618 -32.12 -1.06 28.22
N GLY A 619 -31.52 0.10 28.56
CA GLY A 619 -30.19 0.58 28.16
C GLY A 619 -29.12 -0.46 27.79
N GLN A 620 -28.57 -1.20 28.76
CA GLN A 620 -27.52 -2.20 28.45
C GLN A 620 -28.04 -3.36 27.59
N GLY A 621 -29.33 -3.65 27.68
CA GLY A 621 -29.97 -4.73 26.94
C GLY A 621 -30.00 -4.52 25.44
N PHE A 622 -29.83 -3.32 24.91
CA PHE A 622 -29.95 -3.10 23.46
C PHE A 622 -28.94 -3.93 22.63
N PHE A 623 -27.66 -3.93 23.04
CA PHE A 623 -26.60 -4.66 22.38
C PHE A 623 -26.64 -6.15 22.70
N SER A 624 -26.74 -6.51 23.99
CA SER A 624 -26.73 -7.92 24.40
C SER A 624 -27.96 -8.69 23.87
N VAL A 625 -29.13 -8.05 23.78
CA VAL A 625 -30.33 -8.67 23.16
C VAL A 625 -30.13 -8.83 21.65
N ALA A 626 -29.49 -7.87 20.97
CA ALA A 626 -29.18 -8.02 19.55
C ALA A 626 -28.23 -9.20 19.31
N GLU A 627 -27.15 -9.30 20.10
CA GLU A 627 -26.18 -10.40 20.06
C GLU A 627 -26.88 -11.75 20.31
N GLN A 628 -27.72 -11.87 21.35
CA GLN A 628 -28.48 -13.10 21.64
C GLN A 628 -29.43 -13.49 20.51
N LEU A 629 -30.10 -12.52 19.88
CA LEU A 629 -31.00 -12.77 18.75
C LEU A 629 -30.22 -13.23 17.50
N LEU A 630 -29.04 -12.65 17.26
CA LEU A 630 -28.15 -13.05 16.17
C LEU A 630 -27.56 -14.43 16.38
N ASP A 631 -27.11 -14.74 17.60
CA ASP A 631 -26.60 -16.07 17.94
C ASP A 631 -27.68 -17.13 17.81
N SER A 632 -28.91 -16.83 18.24
CA SER A 632 -30.07 -17.71 18.05
C SER A 632 -30.35 -17.95 16.57
N LEU A 633 -30.31 -16.89 15.76
CA LEU A 633 -30.49 -16.98 14.30
C LEU A 633 -29.38 -17.81 13.65
N ARG A 634 -28.12 -17.64 14.05
CA ARG A 634 -26.97 -18.37 13.50
C ARG A 634 -26.99 -19.84 13.91
N ALA A 635 -27.49 -20.15 15.10
CA ALA A 635 -27.66 -21.51 15.57
C ALA A 635 -28.78 -22.25 14.81
N ASP A 636 -29.89 -21.56 14.54
CA ASP A 636 -31.03 -22.07 13.78
C ASP A 636 -31.60 -21.00 12.85
N ILE A 637 -31.27 -21.06 11.55
CA ILE A 637 -31.83 -20.15 10.55
C ILE A 637 -33.22 -20.66 10.15
N SER A 638 -34.24 -20.13 10.80
CA SER A 638 -35.65 -20.50 10.59
C SER A 638 -36.56 -19.27 10.57
N ALA A 639 -37.80 -19.43 10.10
CA ALA A 639 -38.79 -18.35 10.13
C ALA A 639 -39.07 -17.85 11.56
N THR A 640 -38.94 -18.72 12.56
CA THR A 640 -39.16 -18.41 13.98
C THR A 640 -38.07 -17.51 14.54
N THR A 641 -36.80 -17.84 14.29
CA THR A 641 -35.65 -17.03 14.72
C THR A 641 -35.57 -15.73 13.93
N LEU A 642 -35.86 -15.76 12.62
CA LEU A 642 -36.04 -14.56 11.80
C LEU A 642 -37.13 -13.63 12.36
N GLY A 643 -38.27 -14.19 12.76
CA GLY A 643 -39.36 -13.43 13.35
C GLY A 643 -38.99 -12.82 14.71
N SER A 644 -38.13 -13.48 15.47
CA SER A 644 -37.62 -12.94 16.74
C SER A 644 -36.63 -11.80 16.51
N LEU A 645 -35.73 -11.96 15.54
CA LEU A 645 -34.83 -10.89 15.08
C LEU A 645 -35.61 -9.66 14.58
N ALA A 646 -36.62 -9.88 13.73
CA ALA A 646 -37.46 -8.81 13.19
C ALA A 646 -38.27 -8.10 14.28
N ARG A 647 -38.82 -8.82 15.28
CA ARG A 647 -39.48 -8.19 16.43
C ARG A 647 -38.54 -7.32 17.25
N GLY A 648 -37.27 -7.70 17.35
CA GLY A 648 -36.23 -6.88 17.98
C GLY A 648 -35.79 -5.69 17.13
N ALA A 649 -36.21 -5.60 15.86
CA ALA A 649 -35.74 -4.62 14.88
C ALA A 649 -34.20 -4.49 14.87
N VAL A 650 -33.52 -5.64 14.87
CA VAL A 650 -32.05 -5.72 14.97
C VAL A 650 -31.37 -5.15 13.73
N HIS A 651 -30.59 -4.09 13.88
CA HIS A 651 -29.93 -3.41 12.76
C HIS A 651 -28.46 -3.12 13.06
N ALA A 652 -27.68 -2.96 12.00
CA ALA A 652 -26.25 -2.72 12.08
C ALA A 652 -25.95 -1.22 12.23
N LEU A 653 -24.99 -0.93 13.11
CA LEU A 653 -24.35 0.35 13.32
C LEU A 653 -22.94 0.26 12.72
N LEU A 654 -22.59 1.28 11.94
CA LEU A 654 -21.30 1.39 11.26
C LEU A 654 -20.56 2.64 11.71
N ASP A 655 -19.30 2.72 11.30
CA ASP A 655 -18.45 3.88 11.55
C ASP A 655 -19.14 5.22 11.23
N GLY A 656 -18.98 6.20 12.12
CA GLY A 656 -19.49 7.55 11.92
C GLY A 656 -18.96 8.18 10.63
N GLY A 657 -17.74 7.80 10.22
CA GLY A 657 -17.08 8.28 9.02
C GLY A 657 -17.76 7.94 7.70
N TYR A 658 -18.67 6.95 7.67
CA TYR A 658 -19.51 6.69 6.51
C TYR A 658 -20.54 7.78 6.24
N SER A 659 -20.91 8.56 7.27
CA SER A 659 -21.88 9.64 7.15
C SER A 659 -21.28 11.03 7.41
N ASP A 660 -20.40 11.14 8.40
CA ASP A 660 -19.65 12.35 8.74
C ASP A 660 -18.26 11.99 9.31
N GLY A 661 -17.25 11.87 8.43
CA GLY A 661 -15.85 11.63 8.83
C GLY A 661 -15.19 12.75 9.62
N THR A 662 -15.85 13.88 9.79
CA THR A 662 -15.34 15.02 10.56
C THR A 662 -15.97 15.14 11.94
N GLY A 663 -17.20 14.65 12.13
CA GLY A 663 -18.07 14.91 13.28
C GLY A 663 -18.62 16.35 13.33
N ILE A 664 -18.22 17.22 12.40
CA ILE A 664 -18.60 18.64 12.41
C ILE A 664 -20.07 18.80 12.00
N ALA A 665 -20.55 18.01 11.05
CA ALA A 665 -21.94 18.09 10.60
C ALA A 665 -22.90 17.70 11.72
N GLN A 666 -22.60 16.61 12.42
CA GLN A 666 -23.38 16.16 13.57
C GLN A 666 -23.33 17.18 14.72
N ALA A 667 -22.15 17.71 15.05
CA ALA A 667 -22.00 18.72 16.09
C ALA A 667 -22.81 20.00 15.77
N VAL A 668 -22.76 20.49 14.53
CA VAL A 668 -23.53 21.66 14.10
C VAL A 668 -25.03 21.38 14.13
N ALA A 669 -25.47 20.20 13.68
CA ALA A 669 -26.87 19.78 13.76
C ALA A 669 -27.36 19.70 15.22
N ALA A 670 -26.47 19.34 16.15
CA ALA A 670 -26.70 19.35 17.59
C ALA A 670 -26.68 20.77 18.22
N GLY A 671 -26.43 21.81 17.43
CA GLY A 671 -26.45 23.21 17.88
C GLY A 671 -25.08 23.80 18.21
N ALA A 672 -23.98 23.11 17.91
CA ALA A 672 -22.64 23.69 18.04
C ALA A 672 -22.47 24.86 17.06
N THR A 673 -21.99 26.00 17.55
CA THR A 673 -21.73 27.20 16.75
C THR A 673 -20.25 27.45 16.50
N GLU A 674 -19.38 26.66 17.13
CA GLU A 674 -17.92 26.83 17.09
C GLU A 674 -17.24 25.46 17.03
N VAL A 675 -16.21 25.36 16.17
CA VAL A 675 -15.31 24.21 16.11
C VAL A 675 -13.96 24.67 16.63
N VAL A 676 -13.58 24.19 17.81
CA VAL A 676 -12.37 24.64 18.51
C VAL A 676 -11.10 23.86 18.14
N ALA A 677 -11.27 22.61 17.68
CA ALA A 677 -10.19 21.76 17.25
C ALA A 677 -10.69 20.77 16.19
N VAL A 678 -9.88 20.55 15.15
CA VAL A 678 -10.09 19.52 14.15
C VAL A 678 -8.84 18.67 14.12
N LEU A 679 -8.98 17.37 14.43
CA LEU A 679 -7.91 16.40 14.31
C LEU A 679 -8.03 15.75 12.94
N ASN A 680 -7.05 15.95 12.06
CA ASN A 680 -7.00 15.25 10.78
C ASN A 680 -6.48 13.83 11.02
N SER A 681 -7.29 12.82 10.71
CA SER A 681 -7.00 11.41 11.02
C SER A 681 -6.34 10.65 9.88
N PHE A 682 -6.02 11.29 8.75
CA PHE A 682 -5.36 10.61 7.63
C PHE A 682 -3.88 10.96 7.54
N SER A 683 -3.07 9.93 7.27
CA SER A 683 -1.63 10.00 7.00
C SER A 683 -1.24 11.00 5.90
N THR A 684 -2.22 11.48 5.11
CA THR A 684 -2.03 12.37 3.97
C THR A 684 -2.18 13.86 4.29
N ASN A 685 -2.55 14.26 5.52
CA ASN A 685 -2.89 15.65 5.87
C ASN A 685 -3.94 16.27 4.94
N ASP A 686 -4.75 15.45 4.27
CA ASP A 686 -5.68 15.90 3.23
C ASP A 686 -6.88 16.64 3.83
N ALA A 687 -7.04 17.92 3.47
CA ALA A 687 -8.15 18.78 3.91
C ALA A 687 -9.49 18.44 3.22
N THR A 688 -9.51 17.46 2.31
CA THR A 688 -10.68 17.07 1.52
C THR A 688 -11.93 16.83 2.34
N TYR A 689 -11.85 16.15 3.48
CA TYR A 689 -13.03 15.87 4.31
C TYR A 689 -13.66 17.13 4.89
N VAL A 690 -12.83 18.10 5.29
CA VAL A 690 -13.33 19.41 5.72
C VAL A 690 -13.90 20.18 4.54
N ALA A 691 -13.25 20.11 3.37
CA ALA A 691 -13.73 20.77 2.16
C ALA A 691 -15.11 20.24 1.73
N GLN A 692 -15.40 18.94 1.88
CA GLN A 692 -16.68 18.33 1.56
C GLN A 692 -17.85 18.94 2.35
N LEU A 693 -17.61 19.53 3.52
CA LEU A 693 -18.64 20.24 4.29
C LEU A 693 -19.16 21.48 3.54
N PHE A 694 -18.44 21.98 2.52
CA PHE A 694 -18.79 23.20 1.78
C PHE A 694 -19.16 22.90 0.31
N PRO A 695 -20.07 23.68 -0.31
CA PRO A 695 -20.46 23.49 -1.69
C PRO A 695 -19.30 23.71 -2.65
N ASN A 696 -19.36 23.02 -3.79
CA ASN A 696 -18.39 23.04 -4.87
C ASN A 696 -17.04 22.37 -4.55
N ALA A 697 -16.94 21.61 -3.45
CA ALA A 697 -15.83 20.69 -3.26
C ALA A 697 -15.79 19.69 -4.42
N THR A 698 -14.67 19.65 -5.15
CA THR A 698 -14.51 18.86 -6.38
C THR A 698 -14.05 17.43 -6.13
N THR A 699 -13.82 17.04 -4.88
CA THR A 699 -13.12 15.80 -4.60
C THR A 699 -14.04 14.59 -4.78
N PRO A 700 -13.58 13.55 -5.51
CA PRO A 700 -14.36 12.33 -5.67
C PRO A 700 -14.64 11.70 -4.30
N LEU A 701 -15.91 11.39 -4.07
CA LEU A 701 -16.32 10.64 -2.89
C LEU A 701 -15.64 9.27 -2.93
N LYS A 702 -15.05 8.85 -1.80
CA LYS A 702 -14.61 7.46 -1.64
C LYS A 702 -15.81 6.54 -1.95
N PRO A 703 -15.60 5.37 -2.59
CA PRO A 703 -16.65 4.37 -2.74
C PRO A 703 -17.35 4.13 -1.40
N GLY A 704 -18.68 4.19 -1.39
CA GLY A 704 -19.50 3.97 -0.18
C GLY A 704 -19.94 5.23 0.58
N VAL A 705 -19.29 6.39 0.40
CA VAL A 705 -19.72 7.65 1.05
C VAL A 705 -20.88 8.28 0.25
N PRO A 706 -22.07 8.48 0.84
CA PRO A 706 -23.20 9.03 0.11
C PRO A 706 -22.97 10.49 -0.29
N ALA A 707 -23.07 10.79 -1.59
CA ALA A 707 -22.98 12.16 -2.11
C ALA A 707 -24.03 13.13 -1.53
N GLN A 708 -25.10 12.58 -0.96
CA GLN A 708 -26.28 13.32 -0.52
C GLN A 708 -26.12 13.95 0.88
N LEU A 709 -25.08 13.59 1.63
CA LEU A 709 -24.84 14.12 2.99
C LEU A 709 -24.00 15.42 2.98
N PHE A 710 -23.55 15.83 1.80
CA PHE A 710 -22.74 17.02 1.59
C PHE A 710 -23.32 17.89 0.46
N PRO A 711 -23.14 19.21 0.50
CA PRO A 711 -22.46 19.99 1.55
C PRO A 711 -23.39 20.32 2.73
N VAL A 712 -22.79 20.51 3.90
CA VAL A 712 -23.47 20.87 5.16
C VAL A 712 -23.60 22.39 5.28
N PHE A 713 -22.55 23.13 4.96
CA PHE A 713 -22.50 24.59 5.01
C PHE A 713 -22.85 25.19 3.66
N VAL A 714 -24.12 25.46 3.39
CA VAL A 714 -24.51 26.21 2.19
C VAL A 714 -24.38 27.71 2.46
N PRO A 715 -23.69 28.50 1.61
CA PRO A 715 -23.65 29.95 1.75
C PRO A 715 -25.10 30.44 1.73
N GLY A 716 -25.47 31.15 2.80
CA GLY A 716 -26.84 31.57 3.02
C GLY A 716 -27.41 32.15 1.74
N ARG A 717 -28.44 31.50 1.17
CA ARG A 717 -29.34 32.19 0.25
C ARG A 717 -29.75 33.43 1.03
N LYS A 718 -29.35 34.62 0.57
CA LYS A 718 -30.00 35.86 0.99
C LYS A 718 -31.47 35.59 0.74
N GLN A 719 -32.23 35.27 1.80
CA GLN A 719 -33.67 35.26 1.74
C GLN A 719 -34.02 36.70 1.45
N GLY A 720 -34.23 36.99 0.16
CA GLY A 720 -34.95 38.19 -0.22
C GLY A 720 -36.30 38.07 0.45
N LEU A 721 -36.47 38.79 1.54
CA LEU A 721 -37.76 39.30 1.98
C LEU A 721 -38.40 39.98 0.77
N ARG A 722 -39.14 39.21 -0.03
CA ARG A 722 -40.22 39.75 -0.86
C ARG A 722 -41.45 39.66 0.02
N ALA A 723 -41.80 40.80 0.60
CA ALA A 723 -43.16 41.05 1.03
C ALA A 723 -44.06 40.99 -0.21
N SER A 724 -44.93 39.98 -0.26
CA SER A 724 -46.23 40.00 -0.95
C SER A 724 -47.11 38.94 -0.31
#